data_AF-A0A928S4B9-F1
#
_entry.id   AF-A0A928S4B9-F1
#
_cell.length_a   1.000
_cell.length_b   1.000
_cell.length_c   1.000
_cell.angle_alpha   90.00
_cell.angle_beta   90.00
_cell.angle_gamma   90.00
#
_symmetry.space_group_name_H-M   'P 1'
#
loop_
_entity.id
_entity.type
_entity.pdbx_description
1 polymer ?
#
loop_
_entity_poly.entity_id
_entity_poly.type
_entity_poly.pdbx_seq_one_letter_code
_entity_poly.pdbx_strand_id
1 'polypeptide(L)'
;MIAAVLFVAAFFPVYLLLREPFRKLPLHIDTGFYVSNATLATGRWDFRRGWNAHSAGGSKLIPEAFFSRLYLLGRRGSDAGTAARRYLSWSRCGTSVVNYVSCILTGVLAMTLADFDVRLFYAGLICHALLSSEPHYGGGFECAEVFEVPFQLLSVVAFAIGVKSEAPDLVALAAFSFAFEACFVKLSGAVSWTVFFGAGIALAPWTAVSVLAGGGAATLMFAGWLVYLGQSPVQWLVPLRGHEASFAKRGSGVRYGHRLLEKGSRFVRTTVRQPVIPLLAAASAFLNATPDSLIILYLLAALAAYAVQNTDCRYYLLPVLPPIAVCAAGAVVALVDQGAAGIGVGVVAAWFWLIGTPVRAAFMNPVRRNRWVWSGSLNPARADENAALAGFCEGVRTIVSGRSLLVYGPHNQAGVLIGSGWPTPIVAPEHYLDDMHPGWQAELNERMLADPPAFVLDTGRCFDVEAAHVGLGLGYQVAAQQTGFRLYQLASREEPGGTVAKVRTWRPLSGSEWARSGPAETNKDSAAGSQDGRTHDFEDHVVLRRLLTSLAAGGCRGIGVYGAGRFTIRMADVYRASPVPVRVILDDAPRPDAQGRFLDWPVVEPSRVREFNVDAIVISTDRFSRAMRRRWRELGLSEIPSFPIDTRAVSTPSLTTSSAR
;
A
#
# COMPACT_ATOMS: atom_id res chain seq x y z
N MET A 1 -15.07 -15.16 -38.70
CA MET A 1 -14.98 -13.76 -38.21
C MET A 1 -16.29 -13.25 -37.62
N ILE A 2 -17.39 -13.16 -38.38
CA ILE A 2 -18.69 -12.63 -37.89
C ILE A 2 -19.17 -13.36 -36.62
N ALA A 3 -19.15 -14.70 -36.60
CA ALA A 3 -19.54 -15.48 -35.43
C ALA A 3 -18.70 -15.16 -34.18
N ALA A 4 -17.39 -14.93 -34.33
CA ALA A 4 -16.51 -14.57 -33.22
C ALA A 4 -16.83 -13.16 -32.69
N VAL A 5 -17.11 -12.20 -33.57
CA VAL A 5 -17.54 -10.85 -33.19
C VAL A 5 -18.87 -10.89 -32.44
N LEU A 6 -19.85 -11.64 -32.95
CA LEU A 6 -21.14 -11.82 -32.28
C LEU A 6 -20.99 -12.49 -30.92
N PHE A 7 -20.13 -13.51 -30.81
CA PHE A 7 -19.83 -14.16 -29.53
C PHE A 7 -19.20 -13.18 -28.53
N VAL A 8 -18.19 -12.40 -28.95
CA VAL A 8 -17.56 -11.37 -28.10
C VAL A 8 -18.60 -10.36 -27.60
N ALA A 9 -19.47 -9.88 -28.49
CA ALA A 9 -20.53 -8.95 -28.08
C ALA A 9 -21.53 -9.60 -27.11
N ALA A 10 -21.94 -10.85 -27.36
CA ALA A 10 -22.91 -11.58 -26.56
C ALA A 10 -22.36 -12.07 -25.22
N PHE A 11 -21.05 -12.36 -25.12
CA PHE A 11 -20.42 -12.86 -23.90
C PHE A 11 -20.02 -11.73 -22.93
N PHE A 12 -19.91 -10.49 -23.40
CA PHE A 12 -19.62 -9.36 -22.51
C PHE A 12 -20.64 -9.17 -21.37
N PRO A 13 -21.97 -9.23 -21.59
CA PRO A 13 -22.95 -9.26 -20.50
C PRO A 13 -22.73 -10.38 -19.49
N VAL A 14 -22.34 -11.59 -19.93
CA VAL A 14 -22.02 -12.71 -19.04
C VAL A 14 -20.82 -12.34 -18.17
N TYR A 15 -19.77 -11.78 -18.75
CA TYR A 15 -18.61 -11.30 -18.01
C TYR A 15 -18.94 -10.23 -16.97
N LEU A 16 -19.83 -9.30 -17.32
CA LEU A 16 -20.32 -8.29 -16.38
C LEU A 16 -21.10 -8.92 -15.22
N LEU A 17 -21.91 -9.94 -15.48
CA LEU A 17 -22.65 -10.68 -14.45
C LEU A 17 -21.71 -11.42 -13.49
N LEU A 18 -20.63 -12.02 -13.98
CA LEU A 18 -19.62 -12.68 -13.13
C LEU A 18 -18.98 -11.71 -12.13
N ARG A 19 -18.87 -10.43 -12.50
CA ARG A 19 -18.26 -9.37 -11.68
C ARG A 19 -19.25 -8.58 -10.85
N GLU A 20 -20.55 -8.71 -11.10
CA GLU A 20 -21.62 -7.98 -10.41
C GLU A 20 -21.53 -8.07 -8.87
N PRO A 21 -21.25 -9.23 -8.27
CA PRO A 21 -21.13 -9.33 -6.80
C PRO A 21 -20.06 -8.38 -6.21
N PHE A 22 -19.06 -8.00 -6.99
CA PHE A 22 -17.94 -7.17 -6.52
C PHE A 22 -18.14 -5.68 -6.81
N ARG A 23 -19.18 -5.31 -7.58
CA ARG A 23 -19.47 -3.91 -7.93
C ARG A 23 -19.86 -3.02 -6.77
N LYS A 24 -20.18 -3.58 -5.61
CA LYS A 24 -20.60 -2.85 -4.40
C LYS A 24 -19.55 -2.84 -3.28
N LEU A 25 -18.34 -3.35 -3.52
CA LEU A 25 -17.26 -3.25 -2.54
C LEU A 25 -16.88 -1.77 -2.28
N PRO A 26 -16.31 -1.42 -1.11
CA PRO A 26 -15.73 -0.09 -0.90
C PRO A 26 -14.65 0.26 -1.93
N LEU A 27 -14.37 1.55 -2.14
CA LEU A 27 -13.29 2.00 -3.04
C LEU A 27 -11.93 1.56 -2.51
N HIS A 28 -11.07 1.14 -3.44
CA HIS A 28 -9.71 0.77 -3.11
C HIS A 28 -8.85 1.99 -2.76
N ILE A 29 -7.83 1.79 -1.93
CA ILE A 29 -6.91 2.86 -1.51
C ILE A 29 -6.18 3.50 -2.70
N ASP A 30 -5.85 2.73 -3.73
CA ASP A 30 -5.12 3.28 -4.88
C ASP A 30 -5.96 4.21 -5.76
N THR A 31 -7.29 4.20 -5.58
CA THR A 31 -8.23 5.01 -6.35
C THR A 31 -7.87 6.50 -6.31
N GLY A 32 -7.47 7.02 -5.14
CA GLY A 32 -7.16 8.44 -5.00
C GLY A 32 -5.85 8.85 -5.65
N PHE A 33 -4.97 7.92 -6.03
CA PHE A 33 -3.79 8.25 -6.84
C PHE A 33 -4.14 8.52 -8.31
N TYR A 34 -5.24 7.94 -8.80
CA TYR A 34 -5.61 8.04 -10.22
C TYR A 34 -6.67 9.11 -10.52
N VAL A 35 -7.23 9.73 -9.48
CA VAL A 35 -8.02 10.96 -9.62
C VAL A 35 -7.26 12.07 -8.92
N SER A 36 -6.51 12.86 -9.69
CA SER A 36 -5.61 13.85 -9.11
C SER A 36 -6.35 14.91 -8.30
N ASN A 37 -5.67 15.42 -7.27
CA ASN A 37 -6.12 16.56 -6.48
C ASN A 37 -6.55 17.76 -7.33
N ALA A 38 -5.80 18.04 -8.41
CA ALA A 38 -6.15 19.09 -9.37
C ALA A 38 -7.50 18.81 -10.07
N THR A 39 -7.76 17.56 -10.44
CA THR A 39 -9.04 17.14 -11.04
C THR A 39 -10.19 17.26 -10.04
N LEU A 40 -9.96 16.86 -8.79
CA LEU A 40 -10.95 17.00 -7.70
C LEU A 40 -11.28 18.47 -7.44
N ALA A 41 -10.27 19.33 -7.34
CA ALA A 41 -10.43 20.75 -7.04
C ALA A 41 -11.10 21.52 -8.19
N THR A 42 -10.62 21.35 -9.41
CA THR A 42 -11.05 22.18 -10.55
C THR A 42 -12.22 21.62 -11.34
N GLY A 43 -12.54 20.33 -11.17
CA GLY A 43 -13.50 19.64 -12.03
C GLY A 43 -13.05 19.53 -13.49
N ARG A 44 -11.73 19.65 -13.75
CA ARG A 44 -11.12 19.49 -15.07
C ARG A 44 -9.87 18.63 -14.95
N TRP A 45 -9.65 17.77 -15.94
CA TRP A 45 -8.44 16.96 -15.97
C TRP A 45 -7.29 17.79 -16.53
N ASP A 46 -6.21 17.90 -15.76
CA ASP A 46 -4.95 18.53 -16.16
C ASP A 46 -3.81 17.55 -15.87
N PHE A 47 -3.25 16.96 -16.92
CA PHE A 47 -2.19 15.97 -16.82
C PHE A 47 -0.88 16.57 -16.27
N ARG A 48 -0.66 17.89 -16.37
CA ARG A 48 0.56 18.56 -15.87
C ARG A 48 0.59 18.67 -14.37
N ARG A 49 -0.57 18.68 -13.73
CA ARG A 49 -0.74 18.88 -12.27
C ARG A 49 -1.05 17.57 -11.54
N GLY A 50 -1.01 16.46 -12.26
CA GLY A 50 -1.32 15.14 -11.74
C GLY A 50 -0.16 14.50 -10.98
N TRP A 51 -0.49 13.46 -10.22
CA TRP A 51 0.49 12.59 -9.56
C TRP A 51 1.44 11.95 -10.58
N ASN A 52 0.92 11.55 -11.74
CA ASN A 52 1.69 10.98 -12.83
C ASN A 52 2.89 11.87 -13.22
N ALA A 53 2.67 13.18 -13.36
CA ALA A 53 3.69 14.11 -13.81
C ALA A 53 4.75 14.36 -12.74
N HIS A 54 4.37 14.48 -11.47
CA HIS A 54 5.28 14.96 -10.43
C HIS A 54 6.00 13.88 -9.63
N SER A 55 5.37 12.72 -9.39
CA SER A 55 5.88 11.74 -8.41
C SER A 55 5.96 10.31 -8.91
N ALA A 56 5.25 9.99 -9.99
CA ALA A 56 5.40 8.71 -10.68
C ALA A 56 6.31 8.79 -11.92
N GLY A 57 6.96 9.93 -12.15
CA GLY A 57 7.91 10.13 -13.25
C GLY A 57 7.29 9.85 -14.61
N GLY A 58 6.08 10.35 -14.89
CA GLY A 58 5.33 10.13 -16.12
C GLY A 58 4.67 8.75 -16.26
N SER A 59 5.16 7.73 -15.53
CA SER A 59 4.46 6.45 -15.44
C SER A 59 3.15 6.64 -14.67
N LYS A 60 2.06 5.94 -15.04
CA LYS A 60 0.67 6.14 -14.57
C LYS A 60 -0.17 7.19 -15.28
N LEU A 61 0.32 7.81 -16.36
CA LEU A 61 -0.49 8.73 -17.17
C LEU A 61 -1.81 8.09 -17.64
N ILE A 62 -1.76 6.86 -18.16
CA ILE A 62 -2.94 6.18 -18.72
C ILE A 62 -3.97 5.84 -17.64
N PRO A 63 -3.61 5.18 -16.53
CA PRO A 63 -4.51 4.98 -15.40
C PRO A 63 -5.12 6.30 -14.89
N GLU A 64 -4.31 7.35 -14.69
CA GLU A 64 -4.82 8.63 -14.19
C GLU A 64 -5.81 9.28 -15.17
N ALA A 65 -5.48 9.31 -16.46
CA ALA A 65 -6.36 9.83 -17.50
C ALA A 65 -7.70 9.09 -17.53
N PHE A 66 -7.66 7.76 -17.41
CA PHE A 66 -8.85 6.92 -17.40
C PHE A 66 -9.74 7.21 -16.19
N PHE A 67 -9.21 7.09 -14.98
CA PHE A 67 -10.01 7.25 -13.76
C PHE A 67 -10.48 8.71 -13.56
N SER A 68 -9.64 9.70 -13.89
CA SER A 68 -10.03 11.11 -13.84
C SER A 68 -11.20 11.41 -14.79
N ARG A 69 -11.21 10.88 -16.01
CA ARG A 69 -12.34 11.07 -16.95
C ARG A 69 -13.64 10.43 -16.44
N LEU A 70 -13.57 9.24 -15.85
CA LEU A 70 -14.74 8.59 -15.25
C LEU A 70 -15.28 9.39 -14.05
N TYR A 71 -14.40 9.98 -13.24
CA TYR A 71 -14.80 10.86 -12.14
C TYR A 71 -15.51 12.12 -12.66
N LEU A 72 -14.95 12.78 -13.68
CA LEU A 72 -15.53 14.00 -14.25
C LEU A 72 -16.87 13.74 -14.92
N LEU A 73 -17.00 12.62 -15.62
CA LEU A 73 -18.30 12.18 -16.12
C LEU A 73 -19.26 12.08 -14.93
N GLY A 74 -18.84 11.42 -13.83
CA GLY A 74 -19.70 11.06 -12.69
C GLY A 74 -20.24 12.28 -11.96
N ARG A 75 -19.41 13.33 -11.93
CA ARG A 75 -19.69 14.62 -11.30
C ARG A 75 -20.63 15.51 -12.10
N ARG A 76 -20.76 15.34 -13.42
CA ARG A 76 -21.53 16.26 -14.27
C ARG A 76 -22.98 16.36 -13.80
N GLY A 77 -23.39 17.57 -13.39
CA GLY A 77 -24.75 17.87 -12.92
C GLY A 77 -25.18 17.10 -11.67
N SER A 78 -24.24 16.63 -10.84
CA SER A 78 -24.52 15.80 -9.66
C SER A 78 -23.95 16.41 -8.39
N ASP A 79 -24.62 16.21 -7.26
CA ASP A 79 -24.02 16.45 -5.95
C ASP A 79 -22.83 15.49 -5.70
N ALA A 80 -21.97 15.82 -4.74
CA ALA A 80 -20.76 15.04 -4.47
C ALA A 80 -21.03 13.59 -4.05
N GLY A 81 -22.15 13.30 -3.38
CA GLY A 81 -22.52 11.93 -3.01
C GLY A 81 -22.99 11.10 -4.19
N THR A 82 -23.81 11.69 -5.04
CA THR A 82 -24.21 11.07 -6.31
C THR A 82 -23.00 10.89 -7.24
N ALA A 83 -22.09 11.86 -7.29
CA ALA A 83 -20.85 11.78 -8.05
C ALA A 83 -19.97 10.60 -7.59
N ALA A 84 -19.78 10.43 -6.28
CA ALA A 84 -19.01 9.32 -5.72
C ALA A 84 -19.61 7.94 -6.06
N ARG A 85 -20.95 7.79 -5.96
CA ARG A 85 -21.65 6.55 -6.33
C ARG A 85 -21.57 6.24 -7.83
N ARG A 86 -21.72 7.26 -8.67
CA ARG A 86 -21.57 7.13 -10.14
C ARG A 86 -20.14 6.76 -10.50
N TYR A 87 -19.16 7.43 -9.91
CA TYR A 87 -17.75 7.12 -10.09
C TYR A 87 -17.46 5.65 -9.76
N LEU A 88 -17.87 5.17 -8.58
CA LEU A 88 -17.69 3.77 -8.18
C LEU A 88 -18.26 2.78 -9.21
N SER A 89 -19.44 3.09 -9.76
CA SER A 89 -20.09 2.23 -10.75
C SER A 89 -19.33 2.24 -12.07
N TRP A 90 -18.89 3.43 -12.50
CA TRP A 90 -18.25 3.62 -13.80
C TRP A 90 -16.78 3.21 -13.81
N SER A 91 -16.04 3.42 -12.71
CA SER A 91 -14.68 2.89 -12.54
C SER A 91 -14.67 1.38 -12.70
N ARG A 92 -15.66 0.69 -12.13
CA ARG A 92 -15.78 -0.78 -12.19
C ARG A 92 -16.29 -1.28 -13.53
N CYS A 93 -17.26 -0.60 -14.12
CA CYS A 93 -17.70 -0.91 -15.47
C CYS A 93 -16.55 -0.72 -16.47
N GLY A 94 -15.86 0.41 -16.39
CA GLY A 94 -14.73 0.73 -17.25
C GLY A 94 -13.56 -0.25 -17.09
N THR A 95 -13.16 -0.57 -15.86
CA THR A 95 -12.12 -1.60 -15.63
C THR A 95 -12.57 -2.99 -16.09
N SER A 96 -13.87 -3.29 -16.06
CA SER A 96 -14.40 -4.51 -16.67
C SER A 96 -14.26 -4.47 -18.20
N VAL A 97 -14.48 -3.33 -18.86
CA VAL A 97 -14.23 -3.18 -20.30
C VAL A 97 -12.76 -3.43 -20.63
N VAL A 98 -11.83 -2.82 -19.89
CA VAL A 98 -10.38 -3.00 -20.12
C VAL A 98 -9.97 -4.47 -19.93
N ASN A 99 -10.39 -5.11 -18.84
CA ASN A 99 -10.11 -6.53 -18.63
C ASN A 99 -10.78 -7.42 -19.69
N TYR A 100 -11.95 -7.04 -20.21
CA TYR A 100 -12.60 -7.81 -21.26
C TYR A 100 -11.83 -7.72 -22.58
N VAL A 101 -11.22 -6.57 -22.89
CA VAL A 101 -10.26 -6.45 -24.00
C VAL A 101 -9.09 -7.41 -23.79
N SER A 102 -8.55 -7.53 -22.57
CA SER A 102 -7.53 -8.54 -22.25
C SER A 102 -8.04 -9.98 -22.46
N CYS A 103 -9.30 -10.28 -22.14
CA CYS A 103 -9.89 -11.59 -22.41
C CYS A 103 -9.93 -11.89 -23.91
N ILE A 104 -10.36 -10.92 -24.72
CA ILE A 104 -10.38 -11.05 -26.19
C ILE A 104 -8.96 -11.29 -26.72
N LEU A 105 -7.99 -10.46 -26.32
CA LEU A 105 -6.60 -10.59 -26.75
C LEU A 105 -5.96 -11.91 -26.29
N THR A 106 -6.38 -12.45 -25.15
CA THR A 106 -5.95 -13.78 -24.68
C THR A 106 -6.51 -14.90 -25.55
N GLY A 107 -7.78 -14.79 -25.96
CA GLY A 107 -8.35 -15.69 -26.96
C GLY A 107 -7.60 -15.60 -28.30
N VAL A 108 -7.32 -14.38 -28.77
CA VAL A 108 -6.53 -14.18 -30.00
C VAL A 108 -5.15 -14.82 -29.86
N LEU A 109 -4.47 -14.63 -28.73
CA LEU A 109 -3.19 -15.27 -28.46
C LEU A 109 -3.29 -16.80 -28.50
N ALA A 110 -4.25 -17.39 -27.80
CA ALA A 110 -4.45 -18.84 -27.79
C ALA A 110 -4.66 -19.41 -29.20
N MET A 111 -5.47 -18.73 -30.01
CA MET A 111 -5.72 -19.09 -31.40
C MET A 111 -4.46 -18.93 -32.27
N THR A 112 -3.71 -17.83 -32.15
CA THR A 112 -2.48 -17.58 -32.91
C THR A 112 -1.38 -18.60 -32.63
N LEU A 113 -1.26 -19.04 -31.37
CA LEU A 113 -0.24 -20.03 -30.99
C LEU A 113 -0.56 -21.44 -31.52
N ALA A 114 -1.81 -21.72 -31.88
CA ALA A 114 -2.28 -23.02 -32.32
C ALA A 114 -2.92 -22.95 -33.72
N ASP A 115 -2.17 -22.41 -34.67
CA ASP A 115 -2.48 -22.38 -36.11
C ASP A 115 -3.90 -21.89 -36.45
N PHE A 116 -4.33 -20.87 -35.70
CA PHE A 116 -5.61 -20.19 -35.88
C PHE A 116 -6.87 -21.02 -35.58
N ASP A 117 -6.79 -22.01 -34.67
CA ASP A 117 -7.98 -22.72 -34.18
C ASP A 117 -8.91 -21.79 -33.37
N VAL A 118 -10.09 -21.52 -33.92
CA VAL A 118 -11.11 -20.66 -33.32
C VAL A 118 -11.69 -21.21 -32.01
N ARG A 119 -11.61 -22.53 -31.76
CA ARG A 119 -12.07 -23.13 -30.51
C ARG A 119 -11.20 -22.67 -29.34
N LEU A 120 -9.89 -22.53 -29.58
CA LEU A 120 -8.95 -21.98 -28.60
C LEU A 120 -9.17 -20.49 -28.36
N PHE A 121 -9.64 -19.74 -29.35
CA PHE A 121 -10.08 -18.37 -29.14
C PHE A 121 -11.20 -18.28 -28.09
N TYR A 122 -12.26 -19.08 -28.25
CA TYR A 122 -13.38 -19.07 -27.31
C TYR A 122 -12.96 -19.58 -25.93
N ALA A 123 -12.22 -20.69 -25.87
CA ALA A 123 -11.75 -21.27 -24.61
C ALA A 123 -10.80 -20.32 -23.86
N GLY A 124 -9.84 -19.69 -24.54
CA GLY A 124 -8.91 -18.73 -23.95
C GLY A 124 -9.61 -17.49 -23.40
N LEU A 125 -10.58 -16.95 -24.15
CA LEU A 125 -11.40 -15.83 -23.70
C LEU A 125 -12.19 -16.19 -22.43
N ILE A 126 -12.88 -17.34 -22.42
CA ILE A 126 -13.68 -17.80 -21.28
C ILE A 126 -12.79 -18.06 -20.06
N CYS A 127 -11.67 -18.77 -20.22
CA CYS A 127 -10.73 -19.04 -19.13
C CYS A 127 -10.18 -17.76 -18.50
N HIS A 128 -9.78 -16.77 -19.32
CA HIS A 128 -9.34 -15.47 -18.82
C HIS A 128 -10.50 -14.73 -18.13
N ALA A 129 -11.70 -14.73 -18.71
CA ALA A 129 -12.87 -14.08 -18.13
C ALA A 129 -13.19 -14.64 -16.74
N LEU A 130 -13.12 -15.97 -16.58
CA LEU A 130 -13.31 -16.62 -15.28
C LEU A 130 -12.20 -16.23 -14.29
N LEU A 131 -10.92 -16.33 -14.67
CA LEU A 131 -9.78 -15.93 -13.82
C LEU A 131 -9.85 -14.46 -13.39
N SER A 132 -10.08 -13.55 -14.34
CA SER A 132 -10.13 -12.10 -14.07
C SER A 132 -11.39 -11.65 -13.34
N SER A 133 -12.44 -12.48 -13.31
CA SER A 133 -13.63 -12.25 -12.48
C SER A 133 -13.41 -12.61 -11.00
N GLU A 134 -12.39 -13.42 -10.70
CA GLU A 134 -12.04 -13.81 -9.34
C GLU A 134 -11.22 -12.69 -8.67
N PRO A 135 -11.77 -12.01 -7.65
CA PRO A 135 -11.15 -10.83 -7.07
C PRO A 135 -9.82 -11.10 -6.36
N HIS A 136 -9.53 -12.35 -5.96
CA HIS A 136 -8.23 -12.72 -5.37
C HIS A 136 -7.07 -12.71 -6.38
N TYR A 137 -7.35 -12.70 -7.69
CA TYR A 137 -6.37 -12.44 -8.74
C TYR A 137 -6.20 -10.94 -9.05
N GLY A 138 -6.96 -10.07 -8.38
CA GLY A 138 -6.82 -8.62 -8.50
C GLY A 138 -7.76 -7.93 -9.47
N GLY A 139 -8.56 -8.69 -10.23
CA GLY A 139 -9.43 -8.11 -11.28
C GLY A 139 -10.60 -7.26 -10.77
N GLY A 140 -10.89 -7.27 -9.47
CA GLY A 140 -12.07 -6.63 -8.87
C GLY A 140 -11.92 -5.18 -8.40
N PHE A 141 -10.75 -4.56 -8.55
CA PHE A 141 -10.42 -3.26 -7.93
C PHE A 141 -9.95 -2.20 -8.92
N GLU A 142 -10.07 -0.94 -8.51
CA GLU A 142 -9.47 0.21 -9.20
C GLU A 142 -7.95 0.18 -9.03
N CYS A 143 -7.27 -0.51 -9.95
CA CYS A 143 -5.81 -0.63 -9.94
C CYS A 143 -5.22 -0.33 -11.33
N ALA A 144 -3.97 0.13 -11.36
CA ALA A 144 -3.30 0.44 -12.62
C ALA A 144 -2.84 -0.82 -13.37
N GLU A 145 -2.68 -1.95 -12.68
CA GLU A 145 -2.18 -3.21 -13.24
C GLU A 145 -3.12 -3.79 -14.32
N VAL A 146 -4.42 -3.48 -14.25
CA VAL A 146 -5.39 -3.83 -15.30
C VAL A 146 -5.01 -3.26 -16.66
N PHE A 147 -4.31 -2.13 -16.70
CA PHE A 147 -3.87 -1.51 -17.95
C PHE A 147 -2.59 -2.12 -18.50
N GLU A 148 -1.81 -2.86 -17.70
CA GLU A 148 -0.58 -3.51 -18.18
C GLU A 148 -0.94 -4.65 -19.15
N VAL A 149 -1.94 -5.45 -18.80
CA VAL A 149 -2.29 -6.70 -19.48
C VAL A 149 -2.66 -6.52 -20.96
N PRO A 150 -3.51 -5.55 -21.38
CA PRO A 150 -3.79 -5.34 -22.80
C PRO A 150 -2.56 -5.04 -23.66
N PHE A 151 -1.63 -4.21 -23.18
CA PHE A 151 -0.42 -3.86 -23.94
C PHE A 151 0.55 -5.04 -24.02
N GLN A 152 0.71 -5.78 -22.93
CA GLN A 152 1.53 -6.98 -22.92
C GLN A 152 0.95 -8.04 -23.87
N LEU A 153 -0.36 -8.28 -23.83
CA LEU A 153 -1.02 -9.22 -24.73
C LEU A 153 -0.93 -8.79 -26.20
N LEU A 154 -1.18 -7.52 -26.50
CA LEU A 154 -1.02 -6.98 -27.85
C LEU A 154 0.42 -7.20 -28.34
N SER A 155 1.40 -6.98 -27.47
CA SER A 155 2.79 -7.23 -27.81
C SER A 155 3.08 -8.70 -28.08
N VAL A 156 2.63 -9.62 -27.22
CA VAL A 156 2.91 -11.06 -27.42
C VAL A 156 2.21 -11.57 -28.68
N VAL A 157 0.97 -11.13 -28.95
CA VAL A 157 0.24 -11.45 -30.19
C VAL A 157 0.97 -10.91 -31.41
N ALA A 158 1.34 -9.62 -31.42
CA ALA A 158 2.03 -9.00 -32.54
C ALA A 158 3.42 -9.62 -32.78
N PHE A 159 4.14 -9.97 -31.72
CA PHE A 159 5.42 -10.67 -31.82
C PHE A 159 5.24 -12.09 -32.39
N ALA A 160 4.25 -12.84 -31.89
CA ALA A 160 3.97 -14.19 -32.38
C ALA A 160 3.61 -14.20 -33.88
N ILE A 161 2.72 -13.30 -34.31
CA ILE A 161 2.36 -13.17 -35.72
C ILE A 161 3.58 -12.69 -36.52
N GLY A 162 4.25 -11.63 -36.06
CA GLY A 162 5.40 -11.04 -36.75
C GLY A 162 6.55 -12.02 -36.96
N VAL A 163 6.83 -12.89 -35.98
CA VAL A 163 7.83 -13.94 -36.14
C VAL A 163 7.36 -15.02 -37.12
N LYS A 164 6.12 -15.50 -37.00
CA LYS A 164 5.57 -16.54 -37.90
C LYS A 164 5.44 -16.07 -39.35
N SER A 165 5.16 -14.78 -39.58
CA SER A 165 4.96 -14.19 -40.90
C SER A 165 6.16 -13.39 -41.41
N GLU A 166 7.30 -13.42 -40.69
CA GLU A 166 8.50 -12.63 -40.99
C GLU A 166 8.20 -11.13 -41.24
N ALA A 167 7.27 -10.56 -40.46
CA ALA A 167 6.79 -9.20 -40.61
C ALA A 167 7.48 -8.27 -39.58
N PRO A 168 8.53 -7.51 -39.97
CA PRO A 168 9.33 -6.72 -39.04
C PRO A 168 8.57 -5.55 -38.39
N ASP A 169 7.54 -5.04 -39.05
CA ASP A 169 6.64 -4.00 -38.56
C ASP A 169 5.78 -4.48 -37.38
N LEU A 170 5.30 -5.74 -37.42
CA LEU A 170 4.57 -6.34 -36.31
C LEU A 170 5.47 -6.60 -35.10
N VAL A 171 6.73 -7.01 -35.33
CA VAL A 171 7.74 -7.13 -34.27
C VAL A 171 8.05 -5.76 -33.65
N ALA A 172 8.14 -4.70 -34.46
CA ALA A 172 8.34 -3.35 -33.96
C ALA A 172 7.12 -2.85 -33.16
N LEU A 173 5.90 -3.12 -33.62
CA LEU A 173 4.67 -2.82 -32.89
C LEU A 173 4.62 -3.55 -31.54
N ALA A 174 5.10 -4.79 -31.49
CA ALA A 174 5.20 -5.54 -30.25
C ALA A 174 6.12 -4.83 -29.25
N ALA A 175 7.37 -4.57 -29.65
CA ALA A 175 8.34 -3.90 -28.80
C ALA A 175 7.90 -2.50 -28.37
N PHE A 176 7.24 -1.76 -29.28
CA PHE A 176 6.61 -0.48 -28.97
C PHE A 176 5.54 -0.61 -27.90
N SER A 177 4.59 -1.54 -28.05
CA SER A 177 3.46 -1.70 -27.13
C SER A 177 3.91 -1.98 -25.69
N PHE A 178 4.92 -2.84 -25.55
CA PHE A 178 5.46 -3.25 -24.25
C PHE A 178 6.31 -2.13 -23.62
N ALA A 179 7.10 -1.39 -24.42
CA ALA A 179 7.85 -0.23 -23.94
C ALA A 179 6.93 0.96 -23.60
N PHE A 180 5.85 1.15 -24.37
CA PHE A 180 4.82 2.15 -24.13
C PHE A 180 4.11 1.90 -22.79
N GLU A 181 3.79 0.63 -22.49
CA GLU A 181 3.26 0.22 -21.19
C GLU A 181 4.22 0.61 -20.06
N ALA A 182 5.51 0.27 -20.19
CA ALA A 182 6.52 0.64 -19.20
C ALA A 182 6.59 2.15 -18.96
N CYS A 183 6.50 2.95 -20.03
CA CYS A 183 6.61 4.40 -19.98
C CYS A 183 5.34 5.08 -19.40
N PHE A 184 4.15 4.65 -19.79
CA PHE A 184 2.90 5.40 -19.54
C PHE A 184 1.91 4.71 -18.60
N VAL A 185 2.07 3.41 -18.35
CA VAL A 185 1.26 2.65 -17.40
C VAL A 185 2.06 2.38 -16.15
N LYS A 186 3.23 1.73 -16.26
CA LYS A 186 4.05 1.42 -15.10
C LYS A 186 5.49 1.01 -15.42
N LEU A 187 6.44 1.68 -14.78
CA LEU A 187 7.86 1.43 -15.03
C LEU A 187 8.33 -0.01 -14.80
N SER A 188 7.72 -0.76 -13.88
CA SER A 188 8.10 -2.17 -13.67
C SER A 188 7.85 -3.06 -14.90
N GLY A 189 7.03 -2.62 -15.85
CA GLY A 189 6.87 -3.26 -17.16
C GLY A 189 8.17 -3.35 -17.95
N ALA A 190 9.16 -2.48 -17.68
CA ALA A 190 10.48 -2.55 -18.29
C ALA A 190 11.20 -3.88 -18.01
N VAL A 191 11.01 -4.47 -16.82
CA VAL A 191 11.59 -5.80 -16.49
C VAL A 191 11.00 -6.87 -17.39
N SER A 192 9.67 -6.86 -17.55
CA SER A 192 8.98 -7.79 -18.44
C SER A 192 9.39 -7.60 -19.90
N TRP A 193 9.56 -6.35 -20.35
CA TRP A 193 10.08 -6.03 -21.68
C TRP A 193 11.46 -6.65 -21.91
N THR A 194 12.39 -6.44 -20.97
CA THR A 194 13.77 -6.95 -21.08
C THR A 194 13.81 -8.47 -21.11
N VAL A 195 13.07 -9.13 -20.22
CA VAL A 195 13.02 -10.60 -20.19
C VAL A 195 12.43 -11.16 -21.48
N PHE A 196 11.28 -10.63 -21.91
CA PHE A 196 10.58 -11.11 -23.11
C PHE A 196 11.40 -10.88 -24.37
N PHE A 197 11.82 -9.64 -24.66
CA PHE A 197 12.53 -9.35 -25.90
C PHE A 197 14.00 -9.79 -25.88
N GLY A 198 14.65 -9.81 -24.72
CA GLY A 198 16.01 -10.34 -24.60
C GLY A 198 16.09 -11.81 -25.02
N ALA A 199 15.17 -12.64 -24.52
CA ALA A 199 15.09 -14.04 -24.94
C ALA A 199 14.50 -14.18 -26.36
N GLY A 200 13.53 -13.34 -26.73
CA GLY A 200 12.93 -13.34 -28.08
C GLY A 200 13.96 -13.07 -29.18
N ILE A 201 14.88 -12.12 -28.97
CA ILE A 201 16.00 -11.85 -29.88
C ILE A 201 16.96 -13.04 -29.91
N ALA A 202 17.25 -13.68 -28.77
CA ALA A 202 18.09 -14.87 -28.76
C ALA A 202 17.50 -16.03 -29.58
N LEU A 203 16.17 -16.17 -29.57
CA LEU A 203 15.45 -17.18 -30.35
C LEU A 203 15.29 -16.81 -31.84
N ALA A 204 15.16 -15.52 -32.14
CA ALA A 204 15.00 -15.01 -33.51
C ALA A 204 15.86 -13.75 -33.73
N PRO A 205 17.18 -13.89 -33.98
CA PRO A 205 18.11 -12.75 -34.00
C PRO A 205 17.77 -11.65 -35.01
N TRP A 206 17.12 -12.00 -36.12
CA TRP A 206 16.68 -11.03 -37.14
C TRP A 206 15.69 -9.99 -36.58
N THR A 207 14.99 -10.30 -35.49
CA THR A 207 14.02 -9.39 -34.85
C THR A 207 14.69 -8.20 -34.14
N ALA A 208 16.01 -8.24 -33.88
CA ALA A 208 16.71 -7.27 -33.06
C ALA A 208 16.51 -5.81 -33.51
N VAL A 209 16.62 -5.55 -34.82
CA VAL A 209 16.45 -4.19 -35.37
C VAL A 209 15.04 -3.68 -35.14
N SER A 210 14.02 -4.50 -35.42
CA SER A 210 12.62 -4.14 -35.18
C SER A 210 12.32 -3.89 -33.70
N VAL A 211 12.87 -4.72 -32.81
CA VAL A 211 12.71 -4.55 -31.36
C VAL A 211 13.31 -3.22 -30.90
N LEU A 212 14.53 -2.90 -31.34
CA LEU A 212 15.20 -1.64 -31.03
C LEU A 212 14.45 -0.45 -31.61
N ALA A 213 13.95 -0.55 -32.84
CA ALA A 213 13.16 0.50 -33.49
C ALA A 213 11.85 0.78 -32.73
N GLY A 214 11.09 -0.26 -32.41
CA GLY A 214 9.82 -0.16 -31.68
C GLY A 214 9.99 0.37 -30.26
N GLY A 215 10.93 -0.22 -29.49
CA GLY A 215 11.25 0.24 -28.14
C GLY A 215 11.82 1.66 -28.12
N GLY A 216 12.66 1.99 -29.11
CA GLY A 216 13.21 3.33 -29.32
C GLY A 216 12.12 4.35 -29.60
N ALA A 217 11.15 4.04 -30.46
CA ALA A 217 10.03 4.93 -30.76
C ALA A 217 9.16 5.24 -29.52
N ALA A 218 8.85 4.23 -28.70
CA ALA A 218 8.12 4.42 -27.44
C ALA A 218 8.92 5.31 -26.46
N THR A 219 10.23 5.08 -26.36
CA THR A 219 11.13 5.86 -25.51
C THR A 219 11.25 7.31 -25.98
N LEU A 220 11.36 7.55 -27.30
CA LEU A 220 11.38 8.89 -27.88
C LEU A 220 10.08 9.64 -27.63
N MET A 221 8.94 8.96 -27.76
CA MET A 221 7.64 9.55 -27.45
C MET A 221 7.53 9.89 -25.96
N PHE A 222 8.07 9.05 -25.08
CA PHE A 222 8.16 9.34 -23.65
C PHE A 222 9.10 10.52 -23.35
N ALA A 223 10.25 10.61 -24.01
CA ALA A 223 11.13 11.77 -23.90
C ALA A 223 10.45 13.06 -24.39
N GLY A 224 9.74 13.01 -25.52
CA GLY A 224 8.93 14.12 -26.01
C GLY A 224 7.83 14.54 -25.03
N TRP A 225 7.24 13.58 -24.33
CA TRP A 225 6.29 13.83 -23.24
C TRP A 225 6.94 14.56 -22.06
N LEU A 226 8.12 14.13 -21.61
CA LEU A 226 8.87 14.82 -20.54
C LEU A 226 9.22 16.27 -20.92
N VAL A 227 9.66 16.48 -22.16
CA VAL A 227 9.92 17.83 -22.71
C VAL A 227 8.63 18.68 -22.70
N TYR A 228 7.50 18.10 -23.10
CA TYR A 228 6.20 18.79 -23.08
C TYR A 228 5.73 19.18 -21.68
N LEU A 229 6.11 18.40 -20.65
CA LEU A 229 5.88 18.72 -19.24
C LEU A 229 6.87 19.77 -18.70
N GLY A 230 7.88 20.18 -19.49
CA GLY A 230 8.93 21.08 -19.05
C GLY A 230 9.88 20.44 -18.02
N GLN A 231 9.96 19.11 -17.99
CA GLN A 231 10.82 18.38 -17.06
C GLN A 231 12.17 18.08 -17.71
N SER A 232 13.25 18.36 -16.97
CA SER A 232 14.57 17.88 -17.34
C SER A 232 14.72 16.38 -17.03
N PRO A 233 15.59 15.64 -17.73
CA PRO A 233 15.89 14.24 -17.41
C PRO A 233 16.33 14.04 -15.95
N VAL A 234 17.01 15.02 -15.36
CA VAL A 234 17.44 15.00 -13.95
C VAL A 234 16.23 15.04 -13.02
N GLN A 235 15.26 15.92 -13.28
CA GLN A 235 14.04 16.03 -12.48
C GLN A 235 13.21 14.74 -12.56
N TRP A 236 13.22 14.05 -13.70
CA TRP A 236 12.58 12.75 -13.86
C TRP A 236 13.28 11.62 -13.10
N LEU A 237 14.62 11.61 -13.10
CA LEU A 237 15.42 10.58 -12.40
C LEU A 237 15.28 10.67 -10.88
N VAL A 238 14.99 11.84 -10.31
CA VAL A 238 14.88 12.03 -8.86
C VAL A 238 13.78 11.16 -8.26
N PRO A 239 12.50 11.21 -8.72
CA PRO A 239 11.47 10.31 -8.25
C PRO A 239 11.82 8.83 -8.41
N LEU A 240 12.43 8.44 -9.53
CA LEU A 240 12.80 7.04 -9.77
C LEU A 240 13.87 6.53 -8.80
N ARG A 241 14.92 7.32 -8.58
CA ARG A 241 15.92 7.05 -7.54
C ARG A 241 15.30 7.04 -6.16
N GLY A 242 14.29 7.89 -5.93
CA GLY A 242 13.51 7.91 -4.70
C GLY A 242 12.71 6.63 -4.47
N HIS A 243 12.04 6.13 -5.52
CA HIS A 243 11.40 4.81 -5.48
C HIS A 243 12.42 3.73 -5.13
N GLU A 244 13.57 3.71 -5.81
CA GLU A 244 14.66 2.76 -5.52
C GLU A 244 15.23 2.90 -4.11
N ALA A 245 15.44 4.13 -3.61
CA ALA A 245 15.94 4.39 -2.27
C ALA A 245 14.94 3.95 -1.20
N SER A 246 13.66 4.24 -1.40
CA SER A 246 12.56 3.71 -0.57
C SER A 246 12.57 2.19 -0.57
N PHE A 247 12.80 1.57 -1.73
CA PHE A 247 12.94 0.12 -1.86
C PHE A 247 14.18 -0.42 -1.14
N ALA A 248 15.33 0.21 -1.28
CA ALA A 248 16.60 -0.20 -0.67
C ALA A 248 16.55 -0.08 0.86
N LYS A 249 15.99 1.02 1.39
CA LYS A 249 15.75 1.21 2.84
C LYS A 249 14.83 0.13 3.42
N ARG A 250 13.90 -0.37 2.61
CA ARG A 250 13.00 -1.47 2.96
C ARG A 250 13.66 -2.86 2.78
N GLY A 251 14.79 -2.99 2.08
CA GLY A 251 15.37 -4.26 1.67
C GLY A 251 16.70 -4.59 2.34
N SER A 252 16.68 -5.45 3.37
CA SER A 252 17.77 -6.42 3.52
C SER A 252 17.49 -7.60 2.58
N GLY A 253 18.51 -8.31 2.08
CA GLY A 253 18.30 -9.51 1.25
C GLY A 253 17.35 -10.53 1.91
N VAL A 254 17.42 -10.64 3.23
CA VAL A 254 16.51 -11.44 4.06
C VAL A 254 15.05 -10.95 3.95
N ARG A 255 14.80 -9.64 4.07
CA ARG A 255 13.44 -9.07 3.90
C ARG A 255 12.90 -9.26 2.48
N TYR A 256 13.76 -9.18 1.47
CA TYR A 256 13.36 -9.44 0.09
C TYR A 256 12.97 -10.92 -0.10
N GLY A 257 13.77 -11.85 0.43
CA GLY A 257 13.45 -13.28 0.44
C GLY A 257 12.13 -13.60 1.14
N HIS A 258 11.88 -13.02 2.32
CA HIS A 258 10.59 -13.16 3.00
C HIS A 258 9.41 -12.66 2.14
N ARG A 259 9.55 -11.53 1.45
CA ARG A 259 8.49 -11.02 0.55
C ARG A 259 8.24 -11.93 -0.63
N LEU A 260 9.29 -12.49 -1.23
CA LEU A 260 9.12 -13.45 -2.33
C LEU A 260 8.37 -14.70 -1.86
N LEU A 261 8.73 -15.25 -0.70
CA LEU A 261 8.02 -16.37 -0.10
C LEU A 261 6.56 -16.02 0.17
N GLU A 262 6.32 -14.81 0.66
CA GLU A 262 4.98 -14.35 0.98
C GLU A 262 4.12 -14.18 -0.27
N LYS A 263 4.66 -13.55 -1.31
CA LYS A 263 4.07 -13.45 -2.65
C LYS A 263 3.77 -14.82 -3.24
N GLY A 264 4.73 -15.73 -3.22
CA GLY A 264 4.55 -17.12 -3.64
C GLY A 264 3.44 -17.81 -2.86
N SER A 265 3.42 -17.66 -1.53
CA SER A 265 2.38 -18.24 -0.67
C SER A 265 0.97 -17.74 -1.02
N ARG A 266 0.85 -16.47 -1.42
CA ARG A 266 -0.43 -15.89 -1.86
C ARG A 266 -0.85 -16.44 -3.21
N PHE A 267 0.07 -16.51 -4.17
CA PHE A 267 -0.22 -17.12 -5.46
C PHE A 267 -0.72 -18.55 -5.29
N VAL A 268 -0.02 -19.36 -4.48
CA VAL A 268 -0.43 -20.72 -4.13
C VAL A 268 -1.79 -20.74 -3.45
N ARG A 269 -2.02 -19.90 -2.43
CA ARG A 269 -3.30 -19.83 -1.71
C ARG A 269 -4.46 -19.46 -2.63
N THR A 270 -4.27 -18.51 -3.54
CA THR A 270 -5.28 -18.11 -4.52
C THR A 270 -5.57 -19.26 -5.47
N THR A 271 -4.53 -19.90 -6.02
CA THR A 271 -4.64 -21.07 -6.90
C THR A 271 -5.33 -22.25 -6.22
N VAL A 272 -5.03 -22.55 -4.97
CA VAL A 272 -5.69 -23.64 -4.21
C VAL A 272 -7.15 -23.32 -3.91
N ARG A 273 -7.49 -22.05 -3.69
CA ARG A 273 -8.89 -21.63 -3.45
C ARG A 273 -9.75 -21.77 -4.71
N GLN A 274 -9.16 -21.58 -5.89
CA GLN A 274 -9.85 -21.68 -7.18
C GLN A 274 -9.05 -22.57 -8.14
N PRO A 275 -9.02 -23.88 -7.90
CA PRO A 275 -8.06 -24.76 -8.56
C PRO A 275 -8.44 -25.13 -9.98
N VAL A 276 -9.71 -24.94 -10.40
CA VAL A 276 -10.21 -25.49 -11.66
C VAL A 276 -9.39 -25.04 -12.87
N ILE A 277 -9.25 -23.73 -13.11
CA ILE A 277 -8.52 -23.22 -14.28
C ILE A 277 -7.01 -23.53 -14.18
N PRO A 278 -6.34 -23.34 -13.02
CA PRO A 278 -4.94 -23.77 -12.85
C PRO A 278 -4.72 -25.27 -13.07
N LEU A 279 -5.65 -26.14 -12.64
CA LEU A 279 -5.57 -27.58 -12.88
C LEU A 279 -5.74 -27.91 -14.37
N LEU A 280 -6.65 -27.23 -15.07
CA LEU A 280 -6.77 -27.35 -16.53
C LEU A 280 -5.49 -26.89 -17.24
N ALA A 281 -4.88 -25.78 -16.79
CA ALA A 281 -3.61 -25.31 -17.32
C ALA A 281 -2.49 -26.36 -17.13
N ALA A 282 -2.41 -26.98 -15.95
CA ALA A 282 -1.47 -28.07 -15.68
C ALA A 282 -1.78 -29.32 -16.51
N ALA A 283 -3.05 -29.69 -16.66
CA ALA A 283 -3.50 -30.83 -17.46
C ALA A 283 -3.09 -30.68 -18.94
N SER A 284 -3.06 -29.46 -19.47
CA SER A 284 -2.63 -29.19 -20.85
C SER A 284 -1.24 -29.73 -21.16
N ALA A 285 -0.33 -29.69 -20.19
CA ALA A 285 1.02 -30.24 -20.34
C ALA A 285 1.04 -31.77 -20.44
N PHE A 286 0.14 -32.46 -19.75
CA PHE A 286 0.00 -33.92 -19.83
C PHE A 286 -0.71 -34.37 -21.10
N LEU A 287 -1.57 -33.52 -21.67
CA LEU A 287 -2.33 -33.81 -22.87
C LEU A 287 -1.53 -33.55 -24.16
N ASN A 288 -0.24 -33.19 -24.07
CA ASN A 288 0.57 -32.67 -25.19
C ASN A 288 -0.11 -31.51 -25.94
N ALA A 289 -1.07 -30.83 -25.29
CA ALA A 289 -1.62 -29.57 -25.73
C ALA A 289 -0.73 -28.41 -25.23
N THR A 290 0.55 -28.70 -24.95
CA THR A 290 1.51 -27.85 -24.28
C THR A 290 1.90 -26.68 -25.17
N PRO A 291 2.16 -25.52 -24.57
CA PRO A 291 2.14 -24.28 -25.31
C PRO A 291 3.48 -23.97 -25.95
N ASP A 292 3.40 -23.29 -27.09
CA ASP A 292 4.47 -22.58 -27.77
C ASP A 292 5.42 -21.89 -26.76
N SER A 293 6.73 -21.93 -27.03
CA SER A 293 7.80 -21.36 -26.17
C SER A 293 7.54 -19.89 -25.83
N LEU A 294 6.78 -19.18 -26.68
CA LEU A 294 6.33 -17.81 -26.44
C LEU A 294 5.47 -17.63 -25.17
N ILE A 295 4.61 -18.59 -24.82
CA ILE A 295 3.81 -18.44 -23.59
C ILE A 295 4.67 -18.61 -22.34
N ILE A 296 5.66 -19.51 -22.41
CA ILE A 296 6.61 -19.75 -21.30
C ILE A 296 7.40 -18.47 -21.08
N LEU A 297 7.87 -17.86 -22.17
CA LEU A 297 8.57 -16.59 -22.12
C LEU A 297 7.70 -15.46 -21.56
N TYR A 298 6.42 -15.40 -21.95
CA TYR A 298 5.50 -14.43 -21.36
C TYR A 298 5.30 -14.67 -19.85
N LEU A 299 5.10 -15.92 -19.43
CA LEU A 299 4.97 -16.27 -18.02
C LEU A 299 6.23 -15.86 -17.22
N LEU A 300 7.42 -16.13 -17.74
CA LEU A 300 8.69 -15.75 -17.11
C LEU A 300 8.82 -14.23 -16.98
N ALA A 301 8.46 -13.48 -18.03
CA ALA A 301 8.47 -12.02 -18.01
C ALA A 301 7.49 -11.45 -16.97
N ALA A 302 6.28 -11.98 -16.89
CA ALA A 302 5.27 -11.61 -15.90
C ALA A 302 5.72 -11.95 -14.47
N LEU A 303 6.30 -13.13 -14.25
CA LEU A 303 6.82 -13.56 -12.95
C LEU A 303 8.05 -12.74 -12.52
N ALA A 304 8.90 -12.32 -13.45
CA ALA A 304 10.03 -11.46 -13.15
C ALA A 304 9.58 -10.07 -12.66
N ALA A 305 8.61 -9.45 -13.35
CA ALA A 305 8.01 -8.20 -12.87
C ALA A 305 7.32 -8.38 -11.52
N TYR A 306 6.57 -9.48 -11.36
CA TYR A 306 5.95 -9.87 -10.10
C TYR A 306 6.96 -9.94 -8.96
N ALA A 307 8.15 -10.52 -9.19
CA ALA A 307 9.19 -10.68 -8.19
C ALA A 307 9.88 -9.36 -7.83
N VAL A 308 10.14 -8.48 -8.81
CA VAL A 308 10.89 -7.23 -8.60
C VAL A 308 10.09 -6.18 -7.83
N GLN A 309 8.76 -6.18 -7.94
CA GLN A 309 7.96 -5.17 -7.25
C GLN A 309 7.95 -5.33 -5.74
N ASN A 310 7.71 -4.23 -5.04
CA ASN A 310 7.75 -4.20 -3.58
C ASN A 310 6.41 -3.88 -2.91
N THR A 311 5.35 -3.64 -3.69
CA THR A 311 4.01 -3.39 -3.16
C THR A 311 3.35 -4.67 -2.67
N ASP A 312 2.31 -4.52 -1.85
CA ASP A 312 1.47 -5.60 -1.34
C ASP A 312 0.65 -6.21 -2.53
N CYS A 313 1.29 -7.13 -3.25
CA CYS A 313 1.01 -7.56 -4.64
C CYS A 313 -0.23 -8.45 -4.83
N ARG A 314 -1.43 -7.95 -4.54
CA ARG A 314 -2.66 -8.67 -4.93
C ARG A 314 -3.05 -8.49 -6.39
N TYR A 315 -2.92 -7.28 -6.91
CA TYR A 315 -3.29 -6.96 -8.30
C TYR A 315 -2.26 -7.46 -9.32
N TYR A 316 -1.14 -7.96 -8.81
CA TYR A 316 0.00 -8.34 -9.61
C TYR A 316 -0.01 -9.75 -10.15
N LEU A 317 -1.09 -10.47 -9.88
CA LEU A 317 -1.37 -11.71 -10.58
C LEU A 317 -2.02 -11.46 -11.94
N LEU A 318 -2.51 -10.24 -12.21
CA LEU A 318 -3.17 -9.91 -13.48
C LEU A 318 -2.30 -10.20 -14.72
N PRO A 319 -1.00 -9.82 -14.77
CA PRO A 319 -0.11 -10.20 -15.88
C PRO A 319 0.15 -11.70 -16.02
N VAL A 320 -0.09 -12.49 -14.97
CA VAL A 320 0.12 -13.95 -14.95
C VAL A 320 -1.12 -14.72 -15.45
N LEU A 321 -2.31 -14.09 -15.45
CA LEU A 321 -3.55 -14.75 -15.86
C LEU A 321 -3.58 -15.19 -17.32
N PRO A 322 -3.10 -14.40 -18.31
CA PRO A 322 -3.19 -14.82 -19.70
C PRO A 322 -2.40 -16.10 -20.02
N PRO A 323 -1.13 -16.28 -19.58
CA PRO A 323 -0.43 -17.55 -19.74
C PRO A 323 -1.20 -18.75 -19.17
N ILE A 324 -1.78 -18.61 -17.97
CA ILE A 324 -2.59 -19.67 -17.35
C ILE A 324 -3.83 -19.95 -18.21
N ALA A 325 -4.53 -18.92 -18.67
CA ALA A 325 -5.74 -19.04 -19.47
C ALA A 325 -5.47 -19.71 -20.83
N VAL A 326 -4.38 -19.36 -21.51
CA VAL A 326 -3.97 -19.99 -22.78
C VAL A 326 -3.69 -21.47 -22.59
N CYS A 327 -2.95 -21.85 -21.54
CA CYS A 327 -2.70 -23.25 -21.24
C CYS A 327 -4.01 -23.99 -20.91
N ALA A 328 -4.88 -23.40 -20.10
CA ALA A 328 -6.17 -24.00 -19.77
C ALA A 328 -7.06 -24.18 -21.01
N ALA A 329 -6.98 -23.28 -21.99
CA ALA A 329 -7.73 -23.39 -23.25
C ALA A 329 -7.37 -24.66 -24.02
N GLY A 330 -6.08 -25.03 -24.07
CA GLY A 330 -5.60 -26.27 -24.67
C GLY A 330 -6.29 -27.51 -24.07
N ALA A 331 -6.30 -27.61 -22.74
CA ALA A 331 -6.98 -28.70 -22.05
C ALA A 331 -8.50 -28.70 -22.28
N VAL A 332 -9.15 -27.53 -22.32
CA VAL A 332 -10.58 -27.43 -22.60
C VAL A 332 -10.91 -27.97 -23.99
N VAL A 333 -10.15 -27.58 -25.02
CA VAL A 333 -10.37 -28.08 -26.39
C VAL A 333 -10.11 -29.58 -26.46
N ALA A 334 -9.02 -30.06 -25.85
CA ALA A 334 -8.72 -31.49 -25.79
C ALA A 334 -9.83 -32.30 -25.08
N LEU A 335 -10.47 -31.75 -24.04
CA LEU A 335 -11.64 -32.37 -23.41
C LEU A 335 -12.85 -32.38 -24.34
N VAL A 336 -13.11 -31.28 -25.05
CA VAL A 336 -14.21 -31.20 -26.03
C VAL A 336 -14.04 -32.25 -27.14
N ASP A 337 -12.80 -32.51 -27.56
CA ASP A 337 -12.48 -33.53 -28.56
C ASP A 337 -12.77 -34.97 -28.08
N GLN A 338 -12.90 -35.20 -26.76
CA GLN A 338 -13.37 -36.48 -26.20
C GLN A 338 -14.90 -36.65 -26.27
N GLY A 339 -15.62 -35.73 -26.92
CA GLY A 339 -17.07 -35.77 -27.09
C GLY A 339 -17.85 -35.51 -25.80
N ALA A 340 -19.00 -36.16 -25.64
CA ALA A 340 -19.95 -35.86 -24.57
C ALA A 340 -19.37 -35.99 -23.15
N ALA A 341 -18.48 -36.97 -22.93
CA ALA A 341 -17.86 -37.19 -21.63
C ALA A 341 -16.94 -36.02 -21.23
N GLY A 342 -16.08 -35.56 -22.13
CA GLY A 342 -15.18 -34.43 -21.85
C GLY A 342 -15.91 -33.09 -21.79
N ILE A 343 -16.96 -32.88 -22.59
CA ILE A 343 -17.88 -31.74 -22.43
C ILE A 343 -18.51 -31.77 -21.03
N GLY A 344 -18.98 -32.93 -20.57
CA GLY A 344 -19.52 -33.11 -19.23
C GLY A 344 -18.53 -32.69 -18.13
N VAL A 345 -17.27 -33.12 -18.23
CA VAL A 345 -16.20 -32.70 -17.31
C VAL A 345 -15.99 -31.19 -17.34
N GLY A 346 -15.93 -30.57 -18.53
CA GLY A 346 -15.77 -29.13 -18.68
C GLY A 346 -16.92 -28.34 -18.08
N VAL A 347 -18.16 -28.79 -18.27
CA VAL A 347 -19.36 -28.19 -17.67
C VAL A 347 -19.31 -28.28 -16.15
N VAL A 348 -18.97 -29.45 -15.59
CA VAL A 348 -18.82 -29.63 -14.14
C VAL A 348 -17.74 -28.69 -13.59
N ALA A 349 -16.61 -28.57 -14.29
CA ALA A 349 -15.50 -27.69 -13.90
C ALA A 349 -15.94 -26.21 -13.86
N ALA A 350 -16.64 -25.75 -14.91
CA ALA A 350 -17.21 -24.41 -14.97
C ALA A 350 -18.26 -24.19 -13.86
N TRP A 351 -19.10 -25.19 -13.58
CA TRP A 351 -20.08 -25.15 -12.49
C TRP A 351 -19.42 -24.99 -11.12
N PHE A 352 -18.35 -25.74 -10.84
CA PHE A 352 -17.57 -25.59 -9.59
C PHE A 352 -17.00 -24.17 -9.45
N TRP A 353 -16.50 -23.58 -10.54
CA TRP A 353 -16.02 -22.20 -10.54
C TRP A 353 -17.15 -21.19 -10.25
N LEU A 354 -18.27 -21.31 -10.98
CA LEU A 354 -19.43 -20.42 -10.84
C LEU A 354 -20.01 -20.47 -9.42
N ILE A 355 -20.16 -21.67 -8.85
CA ILE A 355 -20.61 -21.84 -7.47
C ILE A 355 -19.57 -21.26 -6.51
N GLY A 356 -18.29 -21.57 -6.70
CA GLY A 356 -17.20 -21.21 -5.79
C GLY A 356 -16.95 -19.71 -5.67
N THR A 357 -17.19 -18.94 -6.74
CA THR A 357 -16.87 -17.51 -6.81
C THR A 357 -18.11 -16.62 -6.90
N PRO A 358 -18.74 -16.40 -8.09
CA PRO A 358 -19.78 -15.37 -8.22
C PRO A 358 -21.05 -15.71 -7.44
N VAL A 359 -21.50 -16.98 -7.46
CA VAL A 359 -22.71 -17.40 -6.75
C VAL A 359 -22.50 -17.29 -5.24
N ARG A 360 -21.41 -17.85 -4.73
CA ARG A 360 -21.04 -17.72 -3.31
C ARG A 360 -21.00 -16.26 -2.88
N ALA A 361 -20.34 -15.40 -3.66
CA ALA A 361 -20.24 -13.97 -3.36
C ALA A 361 -21.61 -13.26 -3.38
N ALA A 362 -22.49 -13.61 -4.31
CA ALA A 362 -23.84 -13.04 -4.42
C ALA A 362 -24.67 -13.29 -3.14
N PHE A 363 -24.53 -14.46 -2.53
CA PHE A 363 -25.21 -14.83 -1.28
C PHE A 363 -24.51 -14.32 -0.01
N MET A 364 -23.30 -13.76 -0.08
CA MET A 364 -22.66 -13.12 1.08
C MET A 364 -23.24 -11.73 1.33
N ASN A 365 -23.47 -11.37 2.59
CA ASN A 365 -23.72 -9.97 2.95
C ASN A 365 -22.50 -9.07 2.59
N PRO A 366 -22.67 -7.76 2.38
CA PRO A 366 -21.60 -6.89 1.90
C PRO A 366 -20.34 -6.88 2.77
N VAL A 367 -20.49 -6.91 4.10
CA VAL A 367 -19.36 -6.90 5.04
C VAL A 367 -18.55 -8.20 4.93
N ARG A 368 -19.22 -9.35 4.96
CA ARG A 368 -18.60 -10.67 4.82
C ARG A 368 -17.96 -10.83 3.46
N ARG A 369 -18.60 -10.33 2.40
CA ARG A 369 -18.08 -10.32 1.03
C ARG A 369 -16.79 -9.51 0.96
N ASN A 370 -16.79 -8.30 1.51
CA ASN A 370 -15.61 -7.46 1.59
C ASN A 370 -14.48 -8.19 2.33
N ARG A 371 -14.71 -8.66 3.56
CA ARG A 371 -13.72 -9.44 4.33
C ARG A 371 -13.24 -10.69 3.59
N TRP A 372 -14.11 -11.37 2.85
CA TRP A 372 -13.75 -12.56 2.07
C TRP A 372 -12.79 -12.20 0.93
N VAL A 373 -13.10 -11.18 0.13
CA VAL A 373 -12.18 -10.68 -0.89
C VAL A 373 -10.85 -10.23 -0.27
N TRP A 374 -10.92 -9.69 0.95
CA TRP A 374 -9.73 -9.28 1.69
C TRP A 374 -9.06 -10.39 2.53
N SER A 375 -9.55 -11.63 2.48
CA SER A 375 -9.04 -12.73 3.32
C SER A 375 -7.64 -13.24 2.91
N GLY A 376 -7.13 -12.77 1.76
CA GLY A 376 -5.81 -13.12 1.24
C GLY A 376 -4.74 -12.02 1.38
N SER A 377 -4.97 -10.95 2.16
CA SER A 377 -3.98 -9.85 2.33
C SER A 377 -3.21 -10.07 3.61
N LEU A 378 -2.01 -9.50 3.62
CA LEU A 378 -1.30 -9.16 4.84
C LEU A 378 -2.11 -8.33 5.82
N ASN A 379 -2.95 -7.43 5.33
CA ASN A 379 -3.76 -6.58 6.19
C ASN A 379 -5.28 -6.79 5.97
N PRO A 380 -5.88 -7.84 6.59
CA PRO A 380 -7.33 -8.04 6.56
C PRO A 380 -8.13 -6.86 7.13
N ALA A 381 -7.52 -6.04 8.01
CA ALA A 381 -8.16 -4.86 8.58
C ALA A 381 -8.46 -3.79 7.51
N ARG A 382 -7.73 -3.78 6.37
CA ARG A 382 -8.01 -2.89 5.23
C ARG A 382 -9.44 -3.00 4.73
N ALA A 383 -10.05 -4.19 4.83
CA ALA A 383 -11.45 -4.37 4.46
C ALA A 383 -12.35 -3.45 5.31
N ASP A 384 -12.14 -3.51 6.61
CA ASP A 384 -12.93 -2.79 7.60
C ASP A 384 -12.58 -1.29 7.58
N GLU A 385 -11.31 -0.93 7.36
CA GLU A 385 -10.86 0.47 7.20
C GLU A 385 -11.48 1.14 5.98
N ASN A 386 -11.51 0.48 4.82
CA ASN A 386 -12.12 1.05 3.61
C ASN A 386 -13.64 1.25 3.80
N ALA A 387 -14.31 0.33 4.50
CA ALA A 387 -15.72 0.47 4.83
C ALA A 387 -15.97 1.60 5.84
N ALA A 388 -15.13 1.68 6.88
CA ALA A 388 -15.19 2.73 7.90
C ALA A 388 -14.94 4.12 7.29
N LEU A 389 -13.96 4.24 6.38
CA LEU A 389 -13.68 5.46 5.65
C LEU A 389 -14.87 5.90 4.80
N ALA A 390 -15.51 4.96 4.08
CA ALA A 390 -16.68 5.29 3.28
C ALA A 390 -17.82 5.88 4.12
N GLY A 391 -18.10 5.28 5.29
CA GLY A 391 -19.08 5.82 6.24
C GLY A 391 -18.68 7.18 6.82
N PHE A 392 -17.41 7.35 7.19
CA PHE A 392 -16.89 8.64 7.69
C PHE A 392 -17.01 9.74 6.63
N CYS A 393 -16.60 9.47 5.38
CA CYS A 393 -16.68 10.40 4.26
C CYS A 393 -18.12 10.81 3.94
N GLU A 394 -19.10 9.91 4.10
CA GLU A 394 -20.52 10.26 3.94
C GLU A 394 -20.97 11.29 4.97
N GLY A 395 -20.59 11.10 6.24
CA GLY A 395 -20.94 12.02 7.33
C GLY A 395 -20.27 13.40 7.23
N VAL A 396 -19.03 13.47 6.73
CA VAL A 396 -18.29 14.75 6.67
C VAL A 396 -18.42 15.50 5.36
N ARG A 397 -19.05 14.91 4.32
CA ARG A 397 -19.20 15.55 3.00
C ARG A 397 -19.91 16.91 3.08
N THR A 398 -20.94 17.01 3.91
CA THR A 398 -21.69 18.25 4.15
C THR A 398 -20.88 19.28 4.93
N ILE A 399 -19.99 18.84 5.83
CA ILE A 399 -19.08 19.72 6.57
C ILE A 399 -18.08 20.38 5.60
N VAL A 400 -17.46 19.58 4.72
CA VAL A 400 -16.50 20.08 3.73
C VAL A 400 -17.21 20.97 2.70
N SER A 401 -18.39 20.58 2.24
CA SER A 401 -19.24 21.37 1.32
C SER A 401 -18.50 21.87 0.06
N GLY A 402 -17.63 21.02 -0.51
CA GLY A 402 -16.86 21.36 -1.72
C GLY A 402 -15.69 22.33 -1.50
N ARG A 403 -15.42 22.76 -0.26
CA ARG A 403 -14.23 23.55 0.09
C ARG A 403 -12.97 22.70 -0.01
N SER A 404 -11.82 23.35 -0.17
CA SER A 404 -10.52 22.69 -0.38
C SER A 404 -10.20 21.68 0.73
N LEU A 405 -9.78 20.49 0.29
CA LEU A 405 -9.48 19.36 1.17
C LEU A 405 -8.11 18.77 0.82
N LEU A 406 -7.20 18.72 1.79
CA LEU A 406 -5.98 17.93 1.70
C LEU A 406 -6.15 16.62 2.49
N VAL A 407 -5.94 15.48 1.83
CA VAL A 407 -5.94 14.17 2.51
C VAL A 407 -4.50 13.82 2.88
N TYR A 408 -4.23 13.73 4.19
CA TYR A 408 -2.96 13.32 4.78
C TYR A 408 -2.98 11.81 5.08
N GLY A 409 -1.94 11.08 4.70
CA GLY A 409 -1.86 9.62 4.89
C GLY A 409 -2.43 8.77 3.74
N PRO A 410 -2.49 7.44 3.92
CA PRO A 410 -2.57 6.51 2.80
C PRO A 410 -3.97 6.46 2.16
N HIS A 411 -5.04 6.86 2.85
CA HIS A 411 -6.42 6.70 2.36
C HIS A 411 -6.91 7.86 1.47
N ASN A 412 -6.17 8.14 0.39
CA ASN A 412 -6.45 9.24 -0.55
C ASN A 412 -7.76 9.09 -1.35
N GLN A 413 -8.36 7.90 -1.42
CA GLN A 413 -9.69 7.70 -2.02
C GLN A 413 -10.78 8.52 -1.32
N ALA A 414 -10.52 9.01 -0.11
CA ALA A 414 -11.38 9.95 0.60
C ALA A 414 -11.68 11.23 -0.21
N GLY A 415 -10.72 11.74 -1.00
CA GLY A 415 -10.94 12.92 -1.84
C GLY A 415 -12.03 12.69 -2.89
N VAL A 416 -12.05 11.51 -3.50
CA VAL A 416 -13.10 11.09 -4.45
C VAL A 416 -14.44 10.89 -3.75
N LEU A 417 -14.44 10.26 -2.57
CA LEU A 417 -15.66 10.01 -1.80
C LEU A 417 -16.32 11.31 -1.30
N ILE A 418 -15.51 12.29 -0.89
CA ILE A 418 -15.98 13.61 -0.45
C ILE A 418 -16.31 14.50 -1.65
N GLY A 419 -15.68 14.26 -2.81
CA GLY A 419 -15.82 15.07 -4.01
C GLY A 419 -15.08 16.41 -3.92
N SER A 420 -13.99 16.44 -3.14
CA SER A 420 -13.16 17.63 -2.95
C SER A 420 -11.68 17.29 -2.92
N GLY A 421 -10.85 18.27 -3.31
CA GLY A 421 -9.40 18.21 -3.25
C GLY A 421 -8.82 19.63 -3.15
N TRP A 422 -7.57 19.72 -2.76
CA TRP A 422 -6.79 20.96 -2.75
C TRP A 422 -5.71 20.84 -3.84
N PRO A 423 -5.53 21.83 -4.74
CA PRO A 423 -4.78 21.68 -5.99
C PRO A 423 -3.25 21.59 -5.77
N THR A 424 -2.79 20.47 -5.23
CA THR A 424 -1.39 20.12 -5.00
C THR A 424 -1.01 18.84 -5.74
N PRO A 425 0.20 18.75 -6.34
CA PRO A 425 0.69 17.49 -6.89
C PRO A 425 1.05 16.46 -5.80
N ILE A 426 1.15 16.89 -4.54
CA ILE A 426 1.50 16.03 -3.40
C ILE A 426 0.27 15.21 -2.99
N VAL A 427 0.23 13.94 -3.38
CA VAL A 427 -0.84 13.00 -3.04
C VAL A 427 -0.41 12.11 -1.88
N ALA A 428 -1.29 11.97 -0.89
CA ALA A 428 -1.07 11.21 0.34
C ALA A 428 0.27 11.57 1.02
N PRO A 429 0.44 12.82 1.51
CA PRO A 429 1.55 13.22 2.38
C PRO A 429 1.88 12.16 3.45
N GLU A 430 3.01 11.47 3.27
CA GLU A 430 3.42 10.36 4.13
C GLU A 430 4.92 10.05 3.96
N HIS A 431 5.46 9.20 4.86
CA HIS A 431 6.87 8.83 4.92
C HIS A 431 7.50 8.35 3.61
N TYR A 432 6.72 7.73 2.70
CA TYR A 432 7.27 7.24 1.44
C TYR A 432 7.69 8.39 0.50
N LEU A 433 7.13 9.59 0.68
CA LEU A 433 7.51 10.78 -0.08
C LEU A 433 8.87 11.33 0.33
N ASP A 434 9.38 11.03 1.53
CA ASP A 434 10.73 11.48 1.93
C ASP A 434 11.80 10.96 0.97
N ASP A 435 11.56 9.78 0.40
CA ASP A 435 12.42 9.19 -0.63
C ASP A 435 12.02 9.62 -2.04
N MET A 436 10.72 9.53 -2.37
CA MET A 436 10.20 9.75 -3.72
C MET A 436 10.17 11.21 -4.16
N HIS A 437 10.08 12.15 -3.23
CA HIS A 437 10.06 13.58 -3.49
C HIS A 437 10.80 14.32 -2.37
N PRO A 438 12.15 14.27 -2.35
CA PRO A 438 12.92 14.92 -1.29
C PRO A 438 12.58 16.41 -1.19
N GLY A 439 12.24 16.87 0.02
CA GLY A 439 11.81 18.25 0.24
C GLY A 439 10.31 18.50 0.05
N TRP A 440 9.50 17.46 -0.21
CA TRP A 440 8.04 17.59 -0.34
C TRP A 440 7.38 18.32 0.85
N GLN A 441 7.92 18.17 2.07
CA GLN A 441 7.37 18.84 3.26
C GLN A 441 7.55 20.36 3.16
N ALA A 442 8.72 20.83 2.71
CA ALA A 442 8.97 22.25 2.52
C ALA A 442 8.05 22.81 1.42
N GLU A 443 7.95 22.12 0.28
CA GLU A 443 7.04 22.51 -0.80
C GLU A 443 5.57 22.54 -0.32
N LEU A 444 5.14 21.53 0.44
CA LEU A 444 3.79 21.46 0.98
C LEU A 444 3.51 22.64 1.92
N ASN A 445 4.44 22.93 2.83
CA ASN A 445 4.32 24.03 3.78
C ASN A 445 4.27 25.39 3.08
N GLU A 446 5.12 25.63 2.09
CA GLU A 446 5.10 26.85 1.28
C GLU A 446 3.75 27.05 0.61
N ARG A 447 3.19 25.98 0.03
CA ARG A 447 1.85 26.01 -0.57
C ARG A 447 0.75 26.25 0.45
N MET A 448 0.81 25.60 1.62
CA MET A 448 -0.17 25.79 2.70
C MET A 448 -0.12 27.21 3.27
N LEU A 449 1.04 27.87 3.29
CA LEU A 449 1.15 29.27 3.69
C LEU A 449 0.55 30.22 2.65
N ALA A 450 0.78 29.95 1.37
CA ALA A 450 0.23 30.76 0.29
C ALA A 450 -1.30 30.66 0.23
N ASP A 451 -1.83 29.43 0.23
CA ASP A 451 -3.25 29.11 0.09
C ASP A 451 -3.60 27.88 0.94
N PRO A 452 -3.89 28.03 2.24
CA PRO A 452 -4.14 26.89 3.12
C PRO A 452 -5.43 26.14 2.74
N PRO A 453 -5.42 24.80 2.75
CA PRO A 453 -6.66 24.05 2.57
C PRO A 453 -7.64 24.35 3.70
N ALA A 454 -8.92 24.53 3.37
CA ALA A 454 -9.96 24.75 4.38
C ALA A 454 -10.09 23.55 5.33
N PHE A 455 -9.77 22.35 4.83
CA PHE A 455 -9.78 21.12 5.60
C PHE A 455 -8.54 20.26 5.36
N VAL A 456 -8.10 19.60 6.43
CA VAL A 456 -7.13 18.50 6.37
C VAL A 456 -7.81 17.24 6.90
N LEU A 457 -7.87 16.20 6.09
CA LEU A 457 -8.32 14.87 6.52
C LEU A 457 -7.10 14.00 6.80
N ASP A 458 -6.81 13.76 8.06
CA ASP A 458 -5.75 12.86 8.49
C ASP A 458 -6.28 11.43 8.58
N THR A 459 -5.74 10.58 7.71
CA THR A 459 -6.09 9.16 7.58
C THR A 459 -4.98 8.23 8.08
N GLY A 460 -3.81 8.78 8.39
CA GLY A 460 -2.64 8.04 8.84
C GLY A 460 -2.16 8.42 10.25
N ARG A 461 -2.84 9.34 10.94
CA ARG A 461 -2.36 9.98 12.19
C ARG A 461 -0.99 10.63 12.00
N CYS A 462 -0.79 11.23 10.83
CA CYS A 462 0.49 11.75 10.40
C CYS A 462 0.50 13.27 10.23
N PHE A 463 -0.65 13.95 10.37
CA PHE A 463 -0.71 15.42 10.38
C PHE A 463 -0.44 15.97 11.78
N ASP A 464 0.54 16.86 11.89
CA ASP A 464 0.91 17.53 13.13
C ASP A 464 0.30 18.94 13.18
N VAL A 465 -0.82 19.05 13.89
CA VAL A 465 -1.58 20.31 14.06
C VAL A 465 -0.78 21.34 14.84
N GLU A 466 -0.01 20.92 15.84
CA GLU A 466 0.79 21.83 16.67
C GLU A 466 1.93 22.40 15.84
N ALA A 467 2.63 21.57 15.07
CA ALA A 467 3.67 22.03 14.17
C ALA A 467 3.13 22.95 13.05
N ALA A 468 1.92 22.68 12.54
CA ALA A 468 1.26 23.58 11.58
C ALA A 468 0.93 24.95 12.21
N HIS A 469 0.47 24.97 13.46
CA HIS A 469 0.17 26.22 14.16
C HIS A 469 1.45 26.99 14.51
N VAL A 470 2.40 26.39 15.22
CA VAL A 470 3.64 27.04 15.66
C VAL A 470 4.52 27.44 14.48
N GLY A 471 4.61 26.57 13.47
CA GLY A 471 5.54 26.76 12.36
C GLY A 471 4.98 27.54 11.18
N LEU A 472 3.68 27.40 10.88
CA LEU A 472 3.05 28.05 9.72
C LEU A 472 2.02 29.10 10.11
N GLY A 473 1.72 29.30 11.40
CA GLY A 473 0.64 30.18 11.84
C GLY A 473 -0.75 29.64 11.48
N LEU A 474 -0.89 28.35 11.14
CA LEU A 474 -2.15 27.77 10.69
C LEU A 474 -2.82 26.98 11.82
N GLY A 475 -3.84 27.57 12.46
CA GLY A 475 -4.61 26.92 13.51
C GLY A 475 -5.70 26.03 12.94
N TYR A 476 -5.59 24.71 13.16
CA TYR A 476 -6.59 23.73 12.74
C TYR A 476 -7.31 23.13 13.96
N GLN A 477 -8.64 23.02 13.89
CA GLN A 477 -9.47 22.40 14.94
C GLN A 477 -10.17 21.14 14.43
N VAL A 478 -10.41 20.17 15.31
CA VAL A 478 -11.12 18.94 14.93
C VAL A 478 -12.58 19.26 14.62
N ALA A 479 -13.00 19.03 13.37
CA ALA A 479 -14.38 19.20 12.92
C ALA A 479 -15.18 17.88 13.00
N ALA A 480 -14.50 16.74 12.79
CA ALA A 480 -15.10 15.42 12.95
C ALA A 480 -14.01 14.37 13.22
N GLN A 481 -14.36 13.32 13.95
CA GLN A 481 -13.44 12.23 14.26
C GLN A 481 -14.17 10.89 14.34
N GLN A 482 -13.51 9.87 13.80
CA GLN A 482 -13.83 8.46 14.00
C GLN A 482 -12.52 7.70 14.28
N THR A 483 -12.59 6.51 14.86
CA THR A 483 -11.40 5.67 15.05
C THR A 483 -10.63 5.54 13.74
N GLY A 484 -9.40 6.09 13.71
CA GLY A 484 -8.50 6.05 12.54
C GLY A 484 -8.55 7.28 11.63
N PHE A 485 -9.58 8.12 11.72
CA PHE A 485 -9.77 9.27 10.81
C PHE A 485 -10.10 10.55 11.57
N ARG A 486 -9.43 11.65 11.22
CA ARG A 486 -9.70 12.98 11.80
C ARG A 486 -9.80 14.02 10.71
N LEU A 487 -10.93 14.73 10.67
CA LEU A 487 -11.11 15.89 9.84
C LEU A 487 -10.81 17.13 10.67
N TYR A 488 -9.85 17.91 10.22
CA TYR A 488 -9.53 19.21 10.78
C TYR A 488 -10.03 20.33 9.88
N GLN A 489 -10.54 21.40 10.46
CA GLN A 489 -10.96 22.63 9.78
C GLN A 489 -10.02 23.76 10.16
N LEU A 490 -9.62 24.57 9.19
CA LEU A 490 -8.86 25.80 9.43
C LEU A 490 -9.71 26.78 10.26
N ALA A 491 -9.20 27.18 11.41
CA ALA A 491 -9.87 28.04 12.39
C ALA A 491 -9.22 29.42 12.49
N SER A 492 -7.88 29.50 12.43
CA SER A 492 -7.14 30.75 12.50
C SER A 492 -5.94 30.77 11.56
N ARG A 493 -5.55 31.98 11.17
CA ARG A 493 -4.32 32.26 10.43
C ARG A 493 -3.60 33.41 11.13
N GLU A 494 -2.39 33.14 11.60
CA GLU A 494 -1.50 34.07 12.27
C GLU A 494 -0.25 34.30 11.40
N GLU A 495 0.50 35.36 11.67
CA GLU A 495 1.79 35.54 11.00
C GLU A 495 2.77 34.44 11.46
N PRO A 496 3.52 33.79 10.54
CA PRO A 496 4.43 32.72 10.91
C PRO A 496 5.51 33.20 11.89
N GLY A 497 5.68 32.50 13.01
CA GLY A 497 6.64 32.88 14.06
C GLY A 497 8.12 32.59 13.77
N GLY A 498 8.52 32.24 12.54
CA GLY A 498 9.90 31.87 12.23
C GLY A 498 10.16 31.36 10.79
N THR A 499 11.37 30.87 10.53
CA THR A 499 11.82 30.41 9.19
C THR A 499 11.15 29.08 8.78
N VAL A 500 10.30 29.13 7.76
CA VAL A 500 9.41 28.06 7.24
C VAL A 500 10.12 26.76 6.86
N ALA A 501 11.38 26.85 6.39
CA ALA A 501 12.11 25.71 5.81
C ALA A 501 12.40 24.55 6.79
N LYS A 502 12.11 24.70 8.09
CA LYS A 502 12.36 23.67 9.13
C LYS A 502 11.09 23.10 9.77
N VAL A 503 9.91 23.52 9.34
CA VAL A 503 8.66 23.09 9.98
C VAL A 503 8.27 21.70 9.49
N ARG A 504 8.05 20.76 10.40
CA ARG A 504 7.51 19.44 10.07
C ARG A 504 6.04 19.39 10.42
N THR A 505 5.16 19.69 9.47
CA THR A 505 3.70 19.46 9.59
C THR A 505 3.32 17.98 9.52
N TRP A 506 4.33 17.12 9.34
CA TRP A 506 4.22 15.68 9.35
C TRP A 506 4.90 15.11 10.59
N ARG A 507 4.22 14.19 11.27
CA ARG A 507 4.78 13.39 12.35
C ARG A 507 5.14 11.99 11.84
N PRO A 508 6.42 11.57 11.93
CA PRO A 508 6.78 10.18 11.72
C PRO A 508 6.04 9.29 12.70
N LEU A 509 5.17 8.43 12.19
CA LEU A 509 4.78 7.25 12.95
C LEU A 509 6.05 6.45 13.19
N SER A 510 6.32 6.17 14.46
CA SER A 510 7.44 5.35 14.86
C SER A 510 7.22 3.91 14.32
N GLY A 511 8.30 3.19 13.94
CA GLY A 511 8.24 1.79 13.47
C GLY A 511 7.37 0.75 14.24
N SER A 512 6.88 1.01 15.46
CA SER A 512 5.90 0.15 16.15
C SER A 512 4.51 0.77 16.31
N GLU A 513 4.32 2.05 15.97
CA GLU A 513 3.02 2.57 15.55
C GLU A 513 2.68 2.01 14.16
N TRP A 514 3.68 1.86 13.29
CA TRP A 514 3.58 1.12 12.03
C TRP A 514 3.28 -0.36 12.19
N ALA A 515 3.94 -1.05 13.13
CA ALA A 515 3.65 -2.45 13.42
C ALA A 515 2.26 -2.66 14.05
N ARG A 516 1.62 -1.59 14.53
CA ARG A 516 0.25 -1.59 15.08
C ARG A 516 -0.81 -1.09 14.10
N SER A 517 -0.44 -0.38 13.04
CA SER A 517 -1.32 -0.04 11.91
C SER A 517 -1.27 -1.10 10.78
N GLY A 518 -0.35 -2.06 10.85
CA GLY A 518 -0.54 -3.40 10.27
C GLY A 518 -1.11 -4.37 11.32
N PRO A 519 -1.79 -5.48 10.93
CA PRO A 519 -2.25 -6.43 11.92
C PRO A 519 -1.06 -7.23 12.44
N ALA A 520 -1.05 -7.40 13.77
CA ALA A 520 -0.14 -8.28 14.48
C ALA A 520 -0.05 -9.66 13.79
N GLU A 521 1.18 -10.12 13.52
CA GLU A 521 1.45 -11.51 13.19
C GLU A 521 0.92 -12.40 14.32
N THR A 522 -0.14 -13.16 14.03
CA THR A 522 -0.47 -14.35 14.81
C THR A 522 0.51 -15.45 14.44
N ASN A 523 1.54 -15.65 15.25
CA ASN A 523 2.16 -16.97 15.42
C ASN A 523 1.90 -17.45 16.84
N LYS A 524 1.18 -18.57 16.94
CA LYS A 524 1.10 -19.36 18.17
C LYS A 524 2.39 -20.16 18.32
N ASP A 525 2.80 -20.28 19.58
CA ASP A 525 3.77 -21.21 20.14
C ASP A 525 5.26 -20.84 20.02
N SER A 526 5.67 -19.89 20.86
CA SER A 526 6.81 -20.10 21.77
C SER A 526 6.74 -19.11 22.94
N ALA A 527 6.87 -19.64 24.15
CA ALA A 527 6.87 -18.88 25.39
C ALA A 527 8.06 -17.91 25.46
N ALA A 528 7.79 -16.59 25.44
CA ALA A 528 8.54 -15.51 26.10
C ALA A 528 8.03 -14.17 25.56
N GLY A 529 7.40 -13.36 26.43
CA GLY A 529 6.60 -12.21 26.00
C GLY A 529 7.35 -11.05 25.35
N SER A 530 6.76 -10.50 24.30
CA SER A 530 7.05 -9.18 23.69
C SER A 530 5.82 -8.28 23.89
N GLN A 531 5.89 -7.22 24.70
CA GLN A 531 6.37 -5.86 24.40
C GLN A 531 5.58 -5.12 23.31
N ASP A 532 4.34 -4.80 23.65
CA ASP A 532 3.56 -3.69 23.10
C ASP A 532 4.04 -2.39 23.77
N GLY A 533 4.50 -1.37 23.04
CA GLY A 533 5.19 -0.25 23.73
C GLY A 533 5.46 1.02 22.95
N ARG A 534 4.45 1.68 22.36
CA ARG A 534 4.57 3.03 21.75
C ARG A 534 3.30 3.87 21.79
N THR A 535 2.11 3.30 22.03
CA THR A 535 1.04 4.08 22.67
C THR A 535 1.42 4.43 24.12
N HIS A 536 2.21 3.58 24.77
CA HIS A 536 2.79 3.87 26.07
C HIS A 536 3.91 4.91 26.02
N ASP A 537 4.67 5.13 24.94
CA ASP A 537 5.83 6.05 24.99
C ASP A 537 5.47 7.52 25.26
N PHE A 538 4.36 8.01 24.70
CA PHE A 538 3.91 9.38 24.97
C PHE A 538 3.27 9.49 26.36
N GLU A 539 2.46 8.51 26.74
CA GLU A 539 1.88 8.45 28.09
C GLU A 539 2.96 8.30 29.16
N ASP A 540 3.97 7.46 28.93
CA ASP A 540 5.12 7.22 29.80
C ASP A 540 5.99 8.46 29.90
N HIS A 541 6.24 9.20 28.80
CA HIS A 541 6.92 10.48 28.86
C HIS A 541 6.16 11.50 29.69
N VAL A 542 4.84 11.60 29.51
CA VAL A 542 3.99 12.55 30.26
C VAL A 542 3.88 12.14 31.73
N VAL A 543 3.69 10.85 32.02
CA VAL A 543 3.61 10.27 33.36
C VAL A 543 4.94 10.43 34.09
N LEU A 544 6.05 10.10 33.45
CA LEU A 544 7.39 10.28 34.01
C LEU A 544 7.69 11.75 34.27
N ARG A 545 7.41 12.66 33.32
CA ARG A 545 7.57 14.11 33.55
C ARG A 545 6.73 14.60 34.73
N ARG A 546 5.45 14.20 34.82
CA ARG A 546 4.57 14.55 35.94
C ARG A 546 5.07 14.01 37.27
N LEU A 547 5.56 12.77 37.30
CA LEU A 547 6.14 12.16 38.48
C LEU A 547 7.39 12.93 38.94
N LEU A 548 8.33 13.19 38.03
CA LEU A 548 9.56 13.93 38.32
C LEU A 548 9.30 15.35 38.79
N THR A 549 8.35 16.06 38.16
CA THR A 549 7.91 17.39 38.62
C THR A 549 7.25 17.33 40.00
N SER A 550 6.44 16.30 40.28
CA SER A 550 5.83 16.12 41.61
C SER A 550 6.87 15.83 42.69
N LEU A 551 7.88 15.02 42.37
CA LEU A 551 9.00 14.75 43.28
C LEU A 551 9.81 16.03 43.56
N ALA A 552 10.09 16.84 42.53
CA ALA A 552 10.74 18.14 42.70
C ALA A 552 9.93 19.06 43.61
N ALA A 553 8.61 19.17 43.36
CA ALA A 553 7.71 20.00 44.16
C ALA A 553 7.63 19.54 45.62
N GLY A 554 7.80 18.24 45.89
CA GLY A 554 7.88 17.68 47.24
C GLY A 554 9.27 17.71 47.88
N GLY A 555 10.24 18.43 47.29
CA GLY A 555 11.57 18.64 47.88
C GLY A 555 12.60 17.54 47.61
N CYS A 556 12.35 16.64 46.67
CA CYS A 556 13.31 15.62 46.26
C CYS A 556 14.55 16.26 45.58
N ARG A 557 15.76 15.95 46.06
CA ARG A 557 17.05 16.53 45.62
C ARG A 557 17.86 15.58 44.74
N GLY A 558 17.49 14.30 44.68
CA GLY A 558 18.10 13.32 43.79
C GLY A 558 17.31 12.01 43.73
N ILE A 559 17.27 11.39 42.55
CA ILE A 559 16.61 10.10 42.34
C ILE A 559 17.58 9.00 41.88
N GLY A 560 17.26 7.76 42.25
CA GLY A 560 17.80 6.56 41.60
C GLY A 560 16.82 6.00 40.58
N VAL A 561 17.30 5.44 39.47
CA VAL A 561 16.44 4.76 38.48
C VAL A 561 16.70 3.26 38.51
N TYR A 562 15.69 2.46 38.84
CA TYR A 562 15.83 0.99 38.90
C TYR A 562 15.51 0.37 37.52
N GLY A 563 16.55 -0.18 36.88
CA GLY A 563 16.55 -0.93 35.62
C GLY A 563 17.38 -0.24 34.53
N ALA A 564 18.47 -0.86 34.10
CA ALA A 564 19.35 -0.41 33.01
C ALA A 564 18.94 -1.06 31.66
N GLY A 565 17.65 -0.95 31.33
CA GLY A 565 17.06 -1.62 30.16
C GLY A 565 16.75 -0.68 28.98
N ARG A 566 16.16 -1.27 27.93
CA ARG A 566 15.65 -0.52 26.76
C ARG A 566 14.68 0.61 27.12
N PHE A 567 13.93 0.47 28.21
CA PHE A 567 13.03 1.51 28.69
C PHE A 567 13.80 2.74 29.17
N THR A 568 14.81 2.57 30.01
CA THR A 568 15.65 3.65 30.51
C THR A 568 16.41 4.37 29.39
N ILE A 569 16.89 3.63 28.38
CA ILE A 569 17.47 4.23 27.15
C ILE A 569 16.46 5.13 26.45
N ARG A 570 15.22 4.68 26.33
CA ARG A 570 14.14 5.43 25.66
C ARG A 570 13.74 6.70 26.41
N MET A 571 13.73 6.64 27.74
CA MET A 571 13.37 7.77 28.61
C MET A 571 14.55 8.70 28.93
N ALA A 572 15.73 8.45 28.37
CA ALA A 572 16.96 9.16 28.71
C ALA A 572 16.82 10.68 28.61
N ASP A 573 16.16 11.18 27.56
CA ASP A 573 15.97 12.62 27.36
C ASP A 573 15.02 13.25 28.39
N VAL A 574 14.04 12.48 28.88
CA VAL A 574 13.17 12.93 29.99
C VAL A 574 13.95 12.99 31.30
N TYR A 575 14.80 11.99 31.57
CA TYR A 575 15.66 11.99 32.75
C TYR A 575 16.71 13.11 32.72
N ARG A 576 17.29 13.42 31.55
CA ARG A 576 18.23 14.54 31.39
C ARG A 576 17.57 15.90 31.59
N ALA A 577 16.33 16.05 31.12
CA ALA A 577 15.54 17.27 31.28
C ALA A 577 14.79 17.34 32.62
N SER A 578 15.00 16.38 33.52
CA SER A 578 14.30 16.28 34.79
C SER A 578 14.66 17.45 35.73
N PRO A 579 13.68 18.05 36.43
CA PRO A 579 13.96 19.03 37.49
C PRO A 579 14.62 18.40 38.73
N VAL A 580 14.60 17.08 38.87
CA VAL A 580 15.34 16.33 39.90
C VAL A 580 16.45 15.52 39.25
N PRO A 581 17.72 15.67 39.65
CA PRO A 581 18.83 14.97 39.00
C PRO A 581 18.79 13.47 39.27
N VAL A 582 19.00 12.67 38.22
CA VAL A 582 19.30 11.24 38.36
C VAL A 582 20.73 11.09 38.89
N ARG A 583 20.89 10.45 40.05
CA ARG A 583 22.19 10.25 40.71
C ARG A 583 22.83 8.93 40.33
N VAL A 584 22.01 7.91 40.08
CA VAL A 584 22.47 6.53 39.85
C VAL A 584 21.41 5.69 39.14
N ILE A 585 21.85 4.74 38.34
CA ILE A 585 21.02 3.66 37.80
C ILE A 585 21.30 2.38 38.61
N LEU A 586 20.23 1.74 39.08
CA LEU A 586 20.29 0.51 39.86
C LEU A 586 19.91 -0.65 38.94
N ASP A 587 20.75 -1.68 38.86
CA ASP A 587 20.42 -2.89 38.09
C ASP A 587 20.90 -4.14 38.85
N ASP A 588 20.13 -5.22 38.81
CA ASP A 588 20.46 -6.47 39.49
C ASP A 588 21.64 -7.19 38.82
N ALA A 589 21.93 -6.87 37.56
CA ALA A 589 23.10 -7.33 36.82
C ALA A 589 23.73 -6.14 36.09
N PRO A 590 24.43 -5.24 36.81
CA PRO A 590 24.95 -4.01 36.22
C PRO A 590 25.91 -4.37 35.09
N ARG A 591 25.61 -3.86 33.89
CA ARG A 591 26.47 -3.96 32.70
C ARG A 591 27.02 -2.57 32.38
N PRO A 592 27.94 -2.05 33.19
CA PRO A 592 28.52 -0.75 32.91
C PRO A 592 29.31 -0.78 31.60
N ASP A 593 29.43 0.39 30.98
CA ASP A 593 30.47 0.63 30.00
C ASP A 593 31.86 0.59 30.64
N ALA A 594 32.90 0.85 29.84
CA ALA A 594 34.29 0.88 30.30
C ALA A 594 34.56 1.90 31.43
N GLN A 595 33.62 2.80 31.72
CA GLN A 595 33.73 3.87 32.71
C GLN A 595 32.79 3.67 33.92
N GLY A 596 32.14 2.50 34.05
CA GLY A 596 31.24 2.24 35.17
C GLY A 596 29.83 2.84 35.00
N ARG A 597 29.44 3.23 33.78
CA ARG A 597 28.21 4.01 33.53
C ARG A 597 27.22 3.28 32.63
N PHE A 598 25.97 3.72 32.72
CA PHE A 598 24.92 3.42 31.75
C PHE A 598 24.35 4.74 31.26
N LEU A 599 24.54 5.03 29.96
CA LEU A 599 24.36 6.37 29.40
C LEU A 599 25.32 7.34 30.10
N ASP A 600 24.79 8.33 30.82
CA ASP A 600 25.59 9.37 31.46
C ASP A 600 25.74 9.16 32.99
N TRP A 601 25.07 8.14 33.54
CA TRP A 601 24.94 7.94 34.99
C TRP A 601 25.69 6.70 35.48
N PRO A 602 26.25 6.72 36.72
CA PRO A 602 26.80 5.52 37.34
C PRO A 602 25.76 4.40 37.40
N VAL A 603 26.16 3.16 37.10
CA VAL A 603 25.30 1.98 37.25
C VAL A 603 25.86 1.05 38.32
N VAL A 604 25.05 0.74 39.34
CA VAL A 604 25.46 -0.07 40.49
C VAL A 604 24.39 -1.08 40.87
N GLU A 605 24.76 -2.04 41.72
CA GLU A 605 23.79 -2.93 42.35
C GLU A 605 22.89 -2.18 43.34
N PRO A 606 21.61 -2.57 43.49
CA PRO A 606 20.66 -1.88 44.38
C PRO A 606 21.13 -1.75 45.84
N SER A 607 21.96 -2.67 46.33
CA SER A 607 22.54 -2.64 47.69
C SER A 607 23.41 -1.39 47.95
N ARG A 608 23.97 -0.79 46.90
CA ARG A 608 24.88 0.37 46.97
C ARG A 608 24.21 1.72 46.81
N VAL A 609 22.88 1.74 46.67
CA VAL A 609 22.10 2.97 46.44
C VAL A 609 22.37 4.08 47.47
N ARG A 610 22.66 3.73 48.72
CA ARG A 610 22.87 4.68 49.82
C ARG A 610 24.11 5.55 49.62
N GLU A 611 25.08 5.05 48.86
CA GLU A 611 26.31 5.80 48.51
C GLU A 611 26.00 7.05 47.66
N PHE A 612 24.84 7.09 47.00
CA PHE A 612 24.47 8.12 46.03
C PHE A 612 23.46 9.16 46.55
N ASN A 613 23.12 9.12 47.85
CA ASN A 613 22.21 10.08 48.51
C ASN A 613 20.92 10.33 47.72
N VAL A 614 20.21 9.26 47.33
CA VAL A 614 18.92 9.36 46.64
C VAL A 614 17.79 9.52 47.64
N ASP A 615 16.86 10.44 47.38
CA ASP A 615 15.67 10.64 48.23
C ASP A 615 14.47 9.82 47.74
N ALA A 616 14.49 9.37 46.48
CA ALA A 616 13.43 8.54 45.89
C ALA A 616 13.97 7.66 44.76
N ILE A 617 13.21 6.60 44.43
CA ILE A 617 13.54 5.71 43.32
C ILE A 617 12.41 5.60 42.32
N VAL A 618 12.77 5.75 41.06
CA VAL A 618 11.86 5.56 39.94
C VAL A 618 12.10 4.17 39.36
N ILE A 619 11.07 3.32 39.34
CA ILE A 619 11.15 1.98 38.76
C ILE A 619 10.77 2.09 37.28
N SER A 620 11.73 1.75 36.42
CA SER A 620 11.65 1.95 34.96
C SER A 620 10.61 1.09 34.24
N THR A 621 9.89 0.18 34.91
CA THR A 621 8.83 -0.59 34.26
C THR A 621 7.83 -1.16 35.26
N ASP A 622 6.55 -1.11 34.89
CA ASP A 622 5.43 -1.74 35.59
C ASP A 622 5.55 -3.27 35.67
N ARG A 623 6.04 -3.91 34.60
CA ARG A 623 6.07 -5.36 34.38
C ARG A 623 6.89 -6.12 35.43
N PHE A 624 7.87 -5.46 36.04
CA PHE A 624 8.73 -6.04 37.10
C PHE A 624 8.64 -5.29 38.43
N SER A 625 7.79 -4.27 38.53
CA SER A 625 7.68 -3.40 39.70
C SER A 625 7.43 -4.16 41.01
N ARG A 626 6.62 -5.24 40.99
CA ARG A 626 6.37 -6.08 42.18
C ARG A 626 7.60 -6.86 42.62
N ALA A 627 8.33 -7.44 41.66
CA ALA A 627 9.56 -8.19 41.95
C ALA A 627 10.66 -7.25 42.46
N MET A 628 10.81 -6.09 41.81
CA MET A 628 11.76 -5.04 42.21
C MET A 628 11.43 -4.47 43.60
N ARG A 629 10.17 -4.17 43.91
CA ARG A 629 9.75 -3.76 45.27
C ARG A 629 9.95 -4.84 46.33
N ARG A 630 9.84 -6.13 45.97
CA ARG A 630 10.14 -7.24 46.90
C ARG A 630 11.64 -7.27 47.20
N ARG A 631 12.46 -7.24 46.15
CA ARG A 631 13.93 -7.17 46.27
C ARG A 631 14.38 -5.94 47.06
N TRP A 632 13.72 -4.81 46.83
CA TRP A 632 13.95 -3.56 47.56
C TRP A 632 13.75 -3.70 49.07
N ARG A 633 12.70 -4.41 49.49
CA ARG A 633 12.44 -4.71 50.90
C ARG A 633 13.43 -5.70 51.48
N GLU A 634 13.80 -6.74 50.72
CA GLU A 634 14.81 -7.72 51.14
C GLU A 634 16.17 -7.08 51.42
N LEU A 635 16.51 -6.01 50.71
CA LEU A 635 17.76 -5.25 50.90
C LEU A 635 17.70 -4.23 52.04
N GLY A 636 16.60 -4.15 52.79
CA GLY A 636 16.44 -3.21 53.90
C GLY A 636 16.34 -1.74 53.46
N LEU A 637 15.84 -1.49 52.25
CA LEU A 637 15.79 -0.16 51.64
C LEU A 637 14.36 0.43 51.63
N SER A 638 13.44 -0.17 52.38
CA SER A 638 12.02 0.22 52.44
C SER A 638 11.77 1.67 52.89
N GLU A 639 12.75 2.29 53.54
CA GLU A 639 12.70 3.69 53.98
C GLU A 639 12.83 4.69 52.83
N ILE A 640 13.43 4.28 51.70
CA ILE A 640 13.51 5.11 50.49
C ILE A 640 12.24 4.87 49.67
N PRO A 641 11.41 5.89 49.41
CA PRO A 641 10.17 5.73 48.66
C PRO A 641 10.45 5.33 47.21
N SER A 642 9.66 4.39 46.69
CA SER A 642 9.78 3.89 45.32
C SER A 642 8.49 4.08 44.52
N PHE A 643 8.65 4.59 43.30
CA PHE A 643 7.58 5.01 42.41
C PHE A 643 7.71 4.27 41.07
N PRO A 644 6.81 3.35 40.73
CA PRO A 644 6.75 2.77 39.41
C PRO A 644 6.18 3.79 38.44
N ILE A 645 6.70 3.75 37.21
CA ILE A 645 6.07 4.41 36.09
C ILE A 645 4.85 3.56 35.72
N ASP A 646 3.69 3.91 36.29
CA ASP A 646 2.41 3.22 36.07
C ASP A 646 1.46 4.16 35.32
N THR A 647 1.11 3.78 34.09
CA THR A 647 0.20 4.54 33.22
C THR A 647 -1.25 4.53 33.70
N ARG A 648 -1.61 3.67 34.66
CA ARG A 648 -2.99 3.49 35.13
C ARG A 648 -3.32 4.21 36.44
N ALA A 649 -2.31 4.71 37.16
CA ALA A 649 -2.50 5.36 38.46
C ALA A 649 -2.20 6.86 38.37
N VAL A 650 -3.22 7.67 38.03
CA VAL A 650 -3.14 9.14 38.14
C VAL A 650 -3.45 9.54 39.58
N SER A 651 -2.51 9.29 40.49
CA SER A 651 -2.56 9.85 41.84
C SER A 651 -1.26 10.61 42.11
N THR A 652 -1.36 11.87 42.50
CA THR A 652 -0.23 12.70 42.92
C THR A 652 0.46 12.04 44.11
N PRO A 653 1.76 11.70 44.03
CA PRO A 653 2.48 11.14 45.17
C PRO A 653 2.66 12.22 46.24
N SER A 654 2.13 12.01 47.44
CA SER A 654 2.49 12.83 48.61
C SER A 654 3.76 12.27 49.25
N LEU A 655 4.83 13.06 49.27
CA LEU A 655 5.99 12.82 50.14
C LEU A 655 5.60 13.19 51.59
N THR A 656 4.60 12.52 52.16
CA THR A 656 4.36 12.60 53.60
C THR A 656 5.40 11.72 54.27
N THR A 657 6.37 12.36 54.92
CA THR A 657 7.28 11.74 55.87
C THR A 657 6.45 10.96 56.89
N SER A 658 6.63 9.64 56.91
CA SER A 658 6.29 8.82 58.07
C SER A 658 7.15 9.31 59.23
N SER A 659 6.59 10.18 60.08
CA SER A 659 7.18 10.44 61.39
C SER A 659 7.07 9.17 62.25
N ALA A 660 8.23 8.69 62.67
CA ALA A 660 8.49 7.82 63.81
C ALA A 660 7.73 6.48 63.93
N ARG A 661 8.46 5.38 63.72
CA ARG A 661 8.64 4.34 64.76
C ARG A 661 10.09 3.92 64.81
#